data_AF-A0A1G2VRW4-F1
#
_entry.id   AF-A0A1G2VRW4-F1
#
_cell.length_a   1.000
_cell.length_b   1.000
_cell.length_c   1.000
_cell.angle_alpha   90.00
_cell.angle_beta   90.00
_cell.angle_gamma   90.00
#
_symmetry.space_group_name_H-M   'P 1'
#
loop_
_entity.id
_entity.type
_entity.pdbx_description
1 polymer ?
#
loop_
_entity_poly.entity_id
_entity_poly.type
_entity_poly.pdbx_seq_one_letter_code
_entity_poly.pdbx_strand_id
1 'polypeptide(L)'
;MQWFLKMDELAKKAIAAVKTGGVRFRPKRWEKVYFGWLKNIRDWCISRQIWWGHRIPVWYCVGSHLSAGKKMGFAGDVVQQVFIDKICTYRLRDHGFVKGDWVAFENSQNGEIFGYGTITEVKTTTVGTIDLKDPKHHKTYNNRGELIAAFKRHPQRIDIHTINEKTPVWIYTYRFRPTTSAKPCVQLTPRIRGNWFFVRHGETDFNKIHRIQGQTAGGPLNELGKQQAHETALRLKPYKIDLVISSDLKRAQETADIIGKELGAEVLFDAALRERNYGVLEGVVRDEIQEEGLKEIFNNLEKYEYTPPRGESRPAVEERIYGALQRHRAVHKHKNVVIVSHGTVLKCLLRKLKNIPFEQFGDVQIHNAELIHFSVADPCKKCGSDFVEQDTNVLDTWFSSALWPFATLGHPRKSKDLTAFYPTSVLSTARDIINLWVARMVFSGLEFMKKPPFRDIMIHATILTKEGKRMSKSLGTGIDPMDLIDRYGADATRFGLIWQAMGNQDIHWSEEHVVAGKKFANKIWNSSRFVLMKKPQLIDADRLNHGLTRTNKNLAAADKKILIALEKTKKEVSRRIEKYEFGQALHTLYDFYWHNFCDIYLEESKKELNADVLLHVLSESLELLHPFMPFITEEIWGKLPIKNKKMLIVESWPH
;
A
#
# COMPACT_ATOMS: atom_id res chain seq x y z
N MET A 1 10.75 6.36 9.65
CA MET A 1 10.21 5.14 10.31
C MET A 1 9.90 4.09 9.26
N GLN A 2 10.12 2.81 9.54
CA GLN A 2 9.80 1.71 8.63
C GLN A 2 8.84 0.72 9.30
N TRP A 3 7.99 0.09 8.50
CA TRP A 3 6.99 -0.90 8.93
C TRP A 3 7.44 -2.30 8.57
N PHE A 4 7.37 -3.20 9.54
CA PHE A 4 7.77 -4.59 9.41
C PHE A 4 6.61 -5.53 9.72
N LEU A 5 6.49 -6.60 8.93
CA LEU A 5 5.60 -7.71 9.21
C LEU A 5 6.39 -8.80 9.95
N LYS A 6 5.91 -9.21 11.12
CA LYS A 6 6.55 -10.26 11.91
C LYS A 6 6.40 -11.62 11.22
N MET A 7 7.53 -12.28 10.92
CA MET A 7 7.51 -13.44 10.03
C MET A 7 7.46 -14.81 10.74
N ASP A 8 7.81 -14.90 12.03
CA ASP A 8 7.94 -16.19 12.74
C ASP A 8 6.75 -17.14 12.54
N GLU A 9 5.53 -16.64 12.78
CA GLU A 9 4.32 -17.45 12.69
C GLU A 9 3.87 -17.71 11.25
N LEU A 10 4.05 -16.72 10.37
CA LEU A 10 3.70 -16.83 8.95
C LEU A 10 4.59 -17.85 8.24
N ALA A 11 5.89 -17.85 8.56
CA ALA A 11 6.86 -18.80 8.02
C ALA A 11 6.54 -20.24 8.46
N LYS A 12 6.20 -20.46 9.74
CA LYS A 12 5.78 -21.78 10.25
C LYS A 12 4.57 -22.34 9.48
N LYS A 13 3.52 -21.52 9.28
CA LYS A 13 2.34 -21.91 8.50
C LYS A 13 2.71 -22.30 7.07
N ALA A 14 3.55 -21.50 6.41
CA ALA A 14 3.98 -21.73 5.05
C ALA A 14 4.87 -22.97 4.88
N ILE A 15 5.72 -23.27 5.86
CA ILE A 15 6.51 -24.52 5.90
C ILE A 15 5.57 -25.72 6.08
N ALA A 16 4.63 -25.65 7.02
CA ALA A 16 3.70 -26.74 7.31
C ALA A 16 2.83 -27.10 6.09
N ALA A 17 2.35 -26.10 5.35
CA ALA A 17 1.54 -26.31 4.14
C ALA A 17 2.26 -27.15 3.07
N VAL A 18 3.58 -26.98 2.91
CA VAL A 18 4.36 -27.78 1.97
C VAL A 18 4.69 -29.16 2.55
N LYS A 19 5.11 -29.24 3.81
CA LYS A 19 5.44 -30.52 4.48
C LYS A 19 4.28 -31.52 4.51
N THR A 20 3.05 -31.01 4.65
CA THR A 20 1.82 -31.83 4.72
C THR A 20 1.26 -32.17 3.34
N GLY A 21 1.85 -31.66 2.25
CA GLY A 21 1.38 -31.88 0.89
C GLY A 21 0.21 -31.01 0.44
N GLY A 22 -0.19 -30.02 1.26
CA GLY A 22 -1.21 -29.02 0.90
C GLY A 22 -0.76 -28.08 -0.22
N VAL A 23 0.56 -27.90 -0.38
CA VAL A 23 1.22 -27.24 -1.52
C VAL A 23 2.37 -28.13 -1.98
N ARG A 24 2.49 -28.39 -3.28
CA ARG A 24 3.53 -29.29 -3.83
C ARG A 24 4.40 -28.59 -4.87
N PHE A 25 5.71 -28.66 -4.72
CA PHE A 25 6.63 -28.18 -5.74
C PHE A 25 6.87 -29.23 -6.83
N ARG A 26 6.88 -28.78 -8.08
CA ARG A 26 7.19 -29.54 -9.27
C ARG A 26 8.31 -28.80 -10.03
N PRO A 27 9.57 -29.29 -10.01
CA PRO A 27 10.06 -30.48 -9.31
C PRO A 27 10.25 -30.29 -7.78
N LYS A 28 10.24 -31.41 -7.05
CA LYS A 28 10.33 -31.45 -5.58
C LYS A 28 11.59 -30.80 -5.00
N ARG A 29 12.72 -30.79 -5.73
CA ARG A 29 14.00 -30.22 -5.25
C ARG A 29 13.90 -28.76 -4.80
N TRP A 30 12.95 -27.98 -5.33
CA TRP A 30 12.77 -26.57 -4.98
C TRP A 30 12.20 -26.36 -3.56
N GLU A 31 11.65 -27.41 -2.93
CA GLU A 31 11.30 -27.39 -1.52
C GLU A 31 12.51 -27.05 -0.64
N LYS A 32 13.72 -27.51 -1.00
CA LYS A 32 14.95 -27.22 -0.25
C LYS A 32 15.25 -25.73 -0.19
N VAL A 33 15.11 -25.03 -1.32
CA VAL A 33 15.33 -23.57 -1.42
C VAL A 33 14.26 -22.83 -0.62
N TYR A 34 13.01 -23.22 -0.81
CA TYR A 34 11.86 -22.65 -0.10
C TYR A 34 12.00 -22.78 1.43
N PHE A 35 12.31 -23.98 1.93
CA PHE A 35 12.51 -24.21 3.36
C PHE A 35 13.76 -23.51 3.89
N GLY A 36 14.85 -23.51 3.13
CA GLY A 36 16.08 -22.82 3.51
C GLY A 36 15.84 -21.32 3.71
N TRP A 37 15.07 -20.68 2.84
CA TRP A 37 14.72 -19.28 2.98
C TRP A 37 13.78 -19.01 4.15
N LEU A 38 12.67 -19.76 4.27
CA LEU A 38 11.69 -19.55 5.34
C LEU A 38 12.23 -19.81 6.75
N LYS A 39 13.22 -20.70 6.91
CA LYS A 39 13.87 -20.93 8.21
C LYS A 39 14.76 -19.77 8.66
N ASN A 40 15.25 -18.96 7.71
CA ASN A 40 16.17 -17.85 7.95
C ASN A 40 15.54 -16.48 7.66
N ILE A 41 14.23 -16.46 7.42
CA ILE A 41 13.53 -15.24 7.06
C ILE A 41 13.53 -14.27 8.25
N ARG A 42 13.84 -13.00 7.97
CA ARG A 42 13.71 -11.91 8.94
C ARG A 42 12.34 -11.26 8.82
N ASP A 43 11.97 -10.47 9.81
CA ASP A 43 10.80 -9.61 9.72
C ASP A 43 10.83 -8.78 8.43
N TRP A 44 9.72 -8.81 7.70
CA TRP A 44 9.67 -8.27 6.36
C TRP A 44 9.36 -6.79 6.41
N CYS A 45 10.31 -5.95 6.00
CA CYS A 45 10.06 -4.53 5.78
C CYS A 45 9.07 -4.33 4.63
N ILE A 46 7.81 -4.02 4.97
CA ILE A 46 6.70 -3.80 4.04
C ILE A 46 6.57 -2.32 3.63
N SER A 47 7.34 -1.41 4.24
CA SER A 47 7.38 0.00 3.85
C SER A 47 8.52 0.33 2.90
N ARG A 48 8.29 1.24 1.97
CA ARG A 48 9.30 1.82 1.07
C ARG A 48 9.17 3.35 1.06
N GLN A 49 10.31 4.03 1.02
CA GLN A 49 10.42 5.48 0.86
C GLN A 49 10.66 5.82 -0.60
N ILE A 50 9.64 5.60 -1.44
CA ILE A 50 9.69 5.88 -2.88
C ILE A 50 8.45 6.68 -3.28
N TRP A 51 8.52 7.34 -4.43
CA TRP A 51 7.47 8.24 -4.89
C TRP A 51 6.18 7.52 -5.32
N TRP A 52 6.31 6.32 -5.89
CA TRP A 52 5.21 5.56 -6.47
C TRP A 52 4.89 4.32 -5.64
N GLY A 53 3.61 4.13 -5.32
CA GLY A 53 3.12 2.94 -4.65
C GLY A 53 1.85 3.20 -3.84
N HIS A 54 1.26 2.13 -3.31
CA HIS A 54 0.10 2.23 -2.43
C HIS A 54 0.55 2.77 -1.08
N ARG A 55 0.02 3.91 -0.63
CA ARG A 55 0.32 4.46 0.70
C ARG A 55 0.00 3.43 1.79
N ILE A 56 0.85 3.38 2.82
CA ILE A 56 0.57 2.52 3.97
C ILE A 56 -0.73 2.98 4.63
N PRO A 57 -1.64 2.07 5.02
CA PRO A 57 -2.90 2.40 5.65
C PRO A 57 -2.74 2.72 7.15
N VAL A 58 -1.78 3.58 7.47
CA VAL A 58 -1.41 4.04 8.82
C VAL A 58 -1.57 5.55 8.86
N TRP A 59 -2.21 6.04 9.90
CA TRP A 59 -2.40 7.45 10.15
C TRP A 59 -1.92 7.83 11.56
N TYR A 60 -1.16 8.91 11.66
CA TYR A 60 -0.67 9.49 12.91
C TYR A 60 -1.68 10.51 13.43
N CYS A 61 -2.08 10.37 14.69
CA CYS A 61 -2.88 11.37 15.38
C CYS A 61 -2.02 12.61 15.63
N VAL A 62 -2.52 13.77 15.23
CA VAL A 62 -1.91 15.08 15.48
C VAL A 62 -2.93 15.96 16.21
N GLY A 63 -2.50 16.96 16.96
CA GLY A 63 -3.42 17.90 17.60
C GLY A 63 -4.21 17.32 18.76
N SER A 64 -3.71 16.33 19.50
CA SER A 64 -4.46 15.70 20.62
C SER A 64 -4.93 16.68 21.71
N HIS A 65 -4.23 17.80 21.92
CA HIS A 65 -4.65 18.91 22.78
C HIS A 65 -5.92 19.64 22.29
N LEU A 66 -6.27 19.58 20.99
CA LEU A 66 -7.54 20.12 20.46
C LEU A 66 -8.76 19.41 21.04
N SER A 67 -8.55 18.21 21.56
CA SER A 67 -9.57 17.31 22.08
C SER A 67 -9.65 17.34 23.61
N ALA A 68 -8.59 17.75 24.29
CA ALA A 68 -8.58 17.93 25.73
C ALA A 68 -9.21 19.29 26.05
N GLY A 69 -10.55 19.36 26.05
CA GLY A 69 -11.29 20.58 26.41
C GLY A 69 -11.02 21.11 27.83
N LYS A 70 -10.21 20.40 28.63
CA LYS A 70 -9.82 20.75 30.00
C LYS A 70 -8.31 20.68 30.19
N LYS A 71 -7.74 21.60 30.98
CA LYS A 71 -6.31 21.71 31.28
C LYS A 71 -6.02 21.60 32.78
N MET A 72 -4.94 20.92 33.15
CA MET A 72 -4.44 20.83 34.52
C MET A 72 -3.03 21.46 34.60
N GLY A 73 -2.94 22.58 35.30
CA GLY A 73 -1.69 23.30 35.52
C GLY A 73 -0.82 22.67 36.61
N PHE A 74 0.48 22.57 36.34
CA PHE A 74 1.52 22.23 37.31
C PHE A 74 2.54 23.37 37.37
N ALA A 75 3.03 23.69 38.57
CA ALA A 75 4.14 24.63 38.69
C ALA A 75 5.41 24.02 38.08
N GLY A 76 6.32 24.86 37.56
CA GLY A 76 7.49 24.39 36.79
C GLY A 76 8.38 23.41 37.56
N ASP A 77 8.56 23.62 38.86
CA ASP A 77 9.31 22.74 39.77
C ASP A 77 8.62 21.38 40.02
N VAL A 78 7.31 21.30 39.76
CA VAL A 78 6.51 20.08 39.91
C VAL A 78 6.43 19.27 38.62
N VAL A 79 6.71 19.87 37.46
CA VAL A 79 6.63 19.22 36.14
C VAL A 79 7.43 17.92 36.12
N GLN A 80 8.70 17.96 36.56
CA GLN A 80 9.59 16.78 36.57
C GLN A 80 9.04 15.62 37.41
N GLN A 81 8.32 15.93 38.50
CA GLN A 81 7.73 14.91 39.38
C GLN A 81 6.66 14.09 38.65
N VAL A 82 5.91 14.74 37.74
CA VAL A 82 4.88 14.09 36.92
C VAL A 82 5.48 13.11 35.91
N PHE A 83 6.71 13.37 35.44
CA PHE A 83 7.42 12.46 34.54
C PHE A 83 7.95 11.19 35.23
N ILE A 84 8.17 11.24 36.55
CA ILE A 84 8.75 10.14 37.31
C ILE A 84 7.63 9.18 37.75
N ASP A 85 6.80 9.60 38.70
CA ASP A 85 5.80 8.72 39.36
C ASP A 85 4.68 9.48 40.09
N LYS A 86 4.61 10.83 39.98
CA LYS A 86 3.50 11.59 40.57
C LYS A 86 2.21 11.34 39.80
N ILE A 87 1.33 10.51 40.36
CA ILE A 87 0.03 10.13 39.78
C ILE A 87 -1.17 10.80 40.48
N CYS A 88 -0.93 11.63 41.50
CA CYS A 88 -1.94 12.28 42.31
C CYS A 88 -1.61 13.76 42.56
N THR A 89 -2.63 14.62 42.51
CA THR A 89 -2.52 16.04 42.88
C THR A 89 -3.68 16.51 43.75
N TYR A 90 -3.35 17.40 44.69
CA TYR A 90 -4.28 18.02 45.64
C TYR A 90 -4.59 19.45 45.19
N ARG A 91 -5.87 19.81 45.09
CA ARG A 91 -6.34 21.14 44.69
C ARG A 91 -7.33 21.67 45.73
N LEU A 92 -7.20 22.93 46.11
CA LEU A 92 -8.09 23.56 47.11
C LEU A 92 -9.43 24.03 46.52
N ARG A 93 -9.63 23.83 45.21
CA ARG A 93 -10.89 24.10 44.52
C ARG A 93 -11.22 22.96 43.58
N ASP A 94 -12.49 22.84 43.26
CA ASP A 94 -12.92 22.00 42.16
C ASP A 94 -12.49 22.61 40.83
N HIS A 95 -11.81 21.82 40.02
CA HIS A 95 -11.47 22.13 38.63
C HIS A 95 -12.47 21.51 37.63
N GLY A 96 -13.56 20.92 38.12
CA GLY A 96 -14.63 20.36 37.30
C GLY A 96 -14.23 19.11 36.52
N PHE A 97 -13.17 18.41 36.96
CA PHE A 97 -12.76 17.15 36.37
C PHE A 97 -13.60 15.99 36.91
N VAL A 98 -13.94 15.05 36.05
CA VAL A 98 -14.61 13.80 36.40
C VAL A 98 -13.79 12.59 35.94
N LYS A 99 -14.03 11.43 36.56
CA LYS A 99 -13.38 10.16 36.16
C LYS A 99 -13.65 9.89 34.68
N GLY A 100 -12.58 9.64 33.92
CA GLY A 100 -12.61 9.42 32.48
C GLY A 100 -12.22 10.64 31.66
N ASP A 101 -12.16 11.84 32.25
CA ASP A 101 -11.75 13.05 31.55
C ASP A 101 -10.33 12.92 30.96
N TRP A 102 -10.18 13.37 29.72
CA TRP A 102 -8.89 13.54 29.05
C TRP A 102 -8.42 14.98 29.23
N VAL A 103 -7.28 15.17 29.89
CA VAL A 103 -6.81 16.46 30.37
C VAL A 103 -5.41 16.75 29.84
N ALA A 104 -5.19 17.97 29.36
CA ALA A 104 -3.85 18.43 28.97
C ALA A 104 -3.09 18.91 30.21
N PHE A 105 -1.84 18.49 30.35
CA PHE A 105 -0.98 18.82 31.49
C PHE A 105 -0.08 19.98 31.08
N GLU A 106 -0.27 21.12 31.73
CA GLU A 106 0.33 22.40 31.35
C GLU A 106 1.32 22.85 32.42
N ASN A 107 2.50 23.28 32.00
CA ASN A 107 3.39 24.00 32.88
C ASN A 107 2.84 25.42 33.04
N SER A 108 2.44 25.76 34.26
CA SER A 108 1.75 27.01 34.58
C SER A 108 2.64 28.24 34.46
N GLN A 109 3.96 28.08 34.36
CA GLN A 109 4.91 29.19 34.22
C GLN A 109 5.05 29.67 32.78
N ASN A 110 5.05 28.74 31.81
CA ASN A 110 5.29 29.05 30.39
C ASN A 110 4.12 28.63 29.47
N GLY A 111 3.05 28.07 30.02
CA GLY A 111 1.88 27.60 29.25
C GLY A 111 2.14 26.35 28.40
N GLU A 112 3.29 25.69 28.57
CA GLU A 112 3.68 24.57 27.73
C GLU A 112 2.94 23.29 28.14
N ILE A 113 2.35 22.60 27.17
CA ILE A 113 1.78 21.27 27.41
C ILE A 113 2.91 20.23 27.42
N PHE A 114 3.21 19.67 28.59
CA PHE A 114 4.27 18.67 28.77
C PHE A 114 3.75 17.23 28.78
N GLY A 115 2.43 17.05 28.69
CA GLY A 115 1.82 15.75 28.49
C GLY A 115 0.30 15.78 28.58
N TYR A 116 -0.28 14.60 28.62
CA TYR A 116 -1.72 14.41 28.72
C TYR A 116 -2.00 13.33 29.74
N GLY A 117 -3.19 13.35 30.33
CA GLY A 117 -3.59 12.27 31.21
C GLY A 117 -5.07 12.01 31.23
N THR A 118 -5.42 10.78 31.59
CA THR A 118 -6.80 10.40 31.90
C THR A 118 -7.00 10.50 33.40
N ILE A 119 -8.03 11.22 33.85
CA ILE A 119 -8.46 11.22 35.25
C ILE A 119 -9.02 9.84 35.59
N THR A 120 -8.37 9.15 36.51
CA THR A 120 -8.76 7.79 36.90
C THR A 120 -9.65 7.77 38.13
N GLU A 121 -9.56 8.79 38.97
CA GLU A 121 -10.34 8.94 40.20
C GLU A 121 -10.42 10.41 40.61
N VAL A 122 -11.57 10.79 41.18
CA VAL A 122 -11.79 12.10 41.82
C VAL A 122 -12.35 11.84 43.22
N LYS A 123 -11.70 12.39 44.24
CA LYS A 123 -12.13 12.30 45.64
C LYS A 123 -12.08 13.68 46.28
N THR A 124 -12.82 13.85 47.37
CA THR A 124 -12.76 15.05 48.21
C THR A 124 -12.35 14.66 49.61
N THR A 125 -11.54 15.50 50.24
CA THR A 125 -11.06 15.34 51.62
C THR A 125 -10.86 16.71 52.26
N THR A 126 -10.24 16.79 53.43
CA THR A 126 -9.81 18.07 54.04
C THR A 126 -8.29 18.14 54.14
N VAL A 127 -7.73 19.35 54.30
CA VAL A 127 -6.28 19.52 54.43
C VAL A 127 -5.71 18.71 55.60
N GLY A 128 -6.46 18.58 56.70
CA GLY A 128 -6.05 17.84 57.90
C GLY A 128 -5.96 16.32 57.73
N THR A 129 -6.62 15.76 56.71
CA THR A 129 -6.68 14.31 56.46
C THR A 129 -5.82 13.85 55.29
N ILE A 130 -5.12 14.77 54.61
CA ILE A 130 -4.14 14.41 53.57
C ILE A 130 -3.00 13.60 54.21
N ASP A 131 -2.64 12.48 53.59
CA ASP A 131 -1.44 11.75 53.96
C ASP A 131 -0.19 12.56 53.55
N LEU A 132 0.59 12.97 54.56
CA LEU A 132 1.79 13.79 54.37
C LEU A 132 2.92 13.02 53.67
N LYS A 133 2.83 11.68 53.59
CA LYS A 133 3.81 10.80 52.96
C LYS A 133 3.22 10.01 51.80
N ASP A 134 2.13 10.48 51.20
CA ASP A 134 1.48 9.80 50.07
C ASP A 134 2.47 9.60 48.91
N PRO A 135 2.89 8.36 48.61
CA PRO A 135 3.85 8.09 47.55
C PRO A 135 3.29 8.49 46.18
N LYS A 136 1.97 8.59 46.01
CA LYS A 136 1.31 8.99 44.76
C LYS A 136 1.42 10.48 44.50
N HIS A 137 1.57 11.30 45.54
CA HIS A 137 1.76 12.74 45.41
C HIS A 137 3.23 13.14 45.21
N HIS A 138 4.17 12.19 45.36
CA HIS A 138 5.62 12.34 45.22
C HIS A 138 6.29 13.25 46.27
N LYS A 139 5.78 14.47 46.49
CA LYS A 139 6.30 15.41 47.50
C LYS A 139 5.73 15.09 48.88
N THR A 140 6.60 14.90 49.87
CA THR A 140 6.23 14.63 51.26
C THR A 140 6.41 15.86 52.14
N TYR A 141 5.76 15.88 53.30
CA TYR A 141 5.82 16.98 54.28
C TYR A 141 6.07 16.39 55.68
N ASN A 142 6.87 17.07 56.51
CA ASN A 142 7.19 16.57 57.84
C ASN A 142 6.05 16.82 58.85
N ASN A 143 5.31 17.92 58.65
CA ASN A 143 4.17 18.29 59.49
C ASN A 143 3.09 19.03 58.68
N ARG A 144 1.91 19.20 59.27
CA ARG A 144 0.75 19.83 58.63
C ARG A 144 0.98 21.31 58.31
N GLY A 145 1.77 22.01 59.13
CA GLY A 145 2.12 23.41 58.92
C GLY A 145 2.88 23.63 57.61
N GLU A 146 3.82 22.74 57.28
CA GLU A 146 4.57 22.77 56.02
C GLU A 146 3.65 22.58 54.79
N LEU A 147 2.69 21.66 54.87
CA LEU A 147 1.69 21.44 53.81
C LEU A 147 0.81 22.68 53.62
N ILE A 148 0.31 23.26 54.71
CA ILE A 148 -0.51 24.49 54.68
C ILE A 148 0.30 25.64 54.07
N ALA A 149 1.57 25.79 54.45
CA ALA A 149 2.46 26.80 53.88
C ALA A 149 2.74 26.57 52.39
N ALA A 150 2.79 25.32 51.92
CA ALA A 150 2.90 25.01 50.49
C ALA A 150 1.62 25.40 49.72
N PHE A 151 0.44 25.15 50.30
CA PHE A 151 -0.83 25.57 49.71
C PHE A 151 -0.97 27.10 49.60
N LYS A 152 -0.51 27.85 50.62
CA LYS A 152 -0.52 29.33 50.64
C LYS A 152 0.45 29.97 49.63
N ARG A 153 1.49 29.26 49.22
CA ARG A 153 2.49 29.76 48.25
C ARG A 153 2.01 29.75 46.79
N HIS A 154 0.96 28.99 46.48
CA HIS A 154 0.41 28.97 45.13
C HIS A 154 -0.66 30.06 44.96
N PRO A 155 -0.63 30.86 43.87
CA PRO A 155 -1.67 31.82 43.59
C PRO A 155 -2.99 31.08 43.34
N GLN A 156 -3.93 31.21 44.28
CA GLN A 156 -5.26 30.64 44.17
C GLN A 156 -6.31 31.74 44.30
N ARG A 157 -7.52 31.52 43.75
CA ARG A 157 -8.68 32.40 43.96
C ARG A 157 -9.34 32.22 45.34
N ILE A 158 -8.58 31.72 46.31
CA ILE A 158 -9.01 31.47 47.68
C ILE A 158 -8.13 32.33 48.57
N ASP A 159 -8.74 33.02 49.53
CA ASP A 159 -8.02 33.82 50.51
C ASP A 159 -7.05 32.92 51.30
N ILE A 160 -5.76 33.20 51.16
CA ILE A 160 -4.67 32.44 51.80
C ILE A 160 -4.80 32.42 53.33
N HIS A 161 -5.46 33.41 53.94
CA HIS A 161 -5.68 33.49 55.38
C HIS A 161 -6.74 32.49 55.88
N THR A 162 -7.59 31.99 54.97
CA THR A 162 -8.67 31.04 55.31
C THR A 162 -8.25 29.58 55.27
N ILE A 163 -7.06 29.26 54.73
CA ILE A 163 -6.57 27.89 54.58
C ILE A 163 -6.13 27.32 55.94
N ASN A 164 -6.93 26.40 56.46
CA ASN A 164 -6.71 25.62 57.68
C ASN A 164 -6.99 24.12 57.47
N GLU A 165 -6.87 23.30 58.51
CA GLU A 165 -7.06 21.84 58.42
C GLU A 165 -8.46 21.39 57.97
N LYS A 166 -9.50 22.20 58.18
CA LYS A 166 -10.87 21.91 57.75
C LYS A 166 -11.14 22.30 56.28
N THR A 167 -10.18 22.93 55.61
CA THR A 167 -10.34 23.38 54.22
C THR A 167 -10.57 22.19 53.30
N PRO A 168 -11.61 22.19 52.44
CA PRO A 168 -11.84 21.13 51.46
C PRO A 168 -10.72 21.03 50.43
N VAL A 169 -10.41 19.80 50.03
CA VAL A 169 -9.39 19.48 49.02
C VAL A 169 -9.93 18.44 48.06
N TRP A 170 -9.78 18.72 46.77
CA TRP A 170 -10.02 17.78 45.69
C TRP A 170 -8.74 17.02 45.38
N ILE A 171 -8.87 15.71 45.33
CA ILE A 171 -7.82 14.77 44.96
C ILE A 171 -8.10 14.30 43.55
N TYR A 172 -7.20 14.61 42.62
CA TYR A 172 -7.26 14.09 41.26
C TYR A 172 -6.16 13.05 41.07
N THR A 173 -6.56 11.80 40.87
CA THR A 173 -5.65 10.73 40.46
C THR A 173 -5.72 10.60 38.94
N TYR A 174 -4.57 10.45 38.30
CA TYR A 174 -4.46 10.45 36.85
C TYR A 174 -3.42 9.46 36.33
N ARG A 175 -3.57 9.08 35.06
CA ARG A 175 -2.54 8.37 34.30
C ARG A 175 -1.89 9.33 33.32
N PHE A 176 -0.66 9.73 33.60
CA PHE A 176 0.11 10.66 32.76
C PHE A 176 0.73 9.97 31.54
N ARG A 177 0.85 10.72 30.44
CA ARG A 177 1.56 10.37 29.22
C ARG A 177 2.33 11.60 28.75
N PRO A 178 3.67 11.56 28.69
CA PRO A 178 4.46 12.70 28.27
C PRO A 178 4.20 13.03 26.80
N THR A 179 4.28 14.31 26.45
CA THR A 179 4.29 14.77 25.06
C THR A 179 5.44 14.17 24.26
N THR A 180 6.55 13.88 24.94
CA THR A 180 7.75 13.22 24.41
C THR A 180 7.65 11.71 24.34
N SER A 181 6.47 11.08 24.61
CA SER A 181 6.35 9.63 24.38
C SER A 181 6.67 9.37 22.90
N ALA A 182 7.83 8.75 22.65
CA ALA A 182 8.55 8.72 21.37
C ALA A 182 7.79 8.04 20.21
N LYS A 183 6.53 7.64 20.42
CA LYS A 183 5.69 7.01 19.40
C LYS A 183 4.37 7.78 19.28
N PRO A 184 4.12 8.48 18.17
CA PRO A 184 2.83 9.12 17.92
C PRO A 184 1.71 8.09 17.96
N CYS A 185 0.53 8.49 18.45
CA CYS A 185 -0.62 7.60 18.48
C CYS A 185 -1.07 7.30 17.04
N VAL A 186 -1.22 6.02 16.68
CA VAL A 186 -1.56 5.59 15.33
C VAL A 186 -2.98 5.04 15.25
N GLN A 187 -3.65 5.32 14.13
CA GLN A 187 -4.89 4.66 13.70
C GLN A 187 -4.63 3.89 12.41
N LEU A 188 -5.22 2.68 12.31
CA LEU A 188 -5.22 1.90 11.08
C LEU A 188 -6.54 2.14 10.36
N THR A 189 -6.49 2.55 9.10
CA THR A 189 -7.68 2.80 8.25
C THR A 189 -8.82 3.55 8.98
N PRO A 190 -8.56 4.72 9.59
CA PRO A 190 -9.62 5.47 10.24
C PRO A 190 -10.62 5.96 9.18
N ARG A 191 -11.89 6.10 9.58
CA ARG A 191 -12.91 6.67 8.69
C ARG A 191 -12.64 8.17 8.55
N ILE A 192 -12.18 8.59 7.38
CA ILE A 192 -11.99 10.00 7.06
C ILE A 192 -13.35 10.67 6.85
N ARG A 193 -13.52 11.82 7.50
CA ARG A 193 -14.72 12.64 7.55
C ARG A 193 -14.58 13.94 6.76
N GLY A 194 -13.34 14.41 6.56
CA GLY A 194 -13.02 15.61 5.79
C GLY A 194 -11.51 15.74 5.61
N ASN A 195 -11.10 16.55 4.63
CA ASN A 195 -9.69 16.84 4.34
C ASN A 195 -9.44 18.34 4.50
N TRP A 196 -8.43 18.68 5.29
CA TRP A 196 -8.08 20.05 5.62
C TRP A 196 -6.70 20.36 5.05
N PHE A 197 -6.68 21.36 4.17
CA PHE A 197 -5.49 21.80 3.46
C PHE A 197 -5.08 23.16 3.97
N PHE A 198 -3.82 23.34 4.34
CA PHE A 198 -3.27 24.61 4.78
C PHE A 198 -2.29 25.09 3.73
N VAL A 199 -2.57 26.25 3.15
CA VAL A 199 -1.86 26.80 1.99
C VAL A 199 -1.22 28.12 2.41
N ARG A 200 0.09 28.25 2.21
CA ARG A 200 0.74 29.56 2.30
C ARG A 200 0.35 30.37 1.07
N HIS A 201 0.06 31.66 1.21
CA HIS A 201 -0.20 32.53 0.06
C HIS A 201 0.90 32.45 -1.02
N GLY A 202 0.53 32.70 -2.27
CA GLY A 202 1.46 32.77 -3.40
C GLY A 202 2.49 33.90 -3.24
N GLU A 203 3.52 33.91 -4.09
CA GLU A 203 4.58 34.91 -4.05
C GLU A 203 4.07 36.36 -4.26
N THR A 204 4.75 37.29 -3.60
CA THR A 204 4.58 38.75 -3.73
C THR A 204 5.95 39.38 -3.99
N ASP A 205 6.01 40.60 -4.49
CA ASP A 205 7.30 41.28 -4.69
C ASP A 205 8.08 41.44 -3.38
N PHE A 206 7.39 41.57 -2.26
CA PHE A 206 8.00 41.61 -0.94
C PHE A 206 8.64 40.27 -0.54
N ASN A 207 8.09 39.12 -0.99
CA ASN A 207 8.76 37.83 -0.78
C ASN A 207 10.06 37.75 -1.57
N LYS A 208 10.02 38.18 -2.84
CA LYS A 208 11.15 38.12 -3.76
C LYS A 208 12.38 38.90 -3.26
N ILE A 209 12.15 40.04 -2.62
CA ILE A 209 13.22 40.88 -2.06
C ILE A 209 13.41 40.70 -0.54
N HIS A 210 12.83 39.68 0.06
CA HIS A 210 12.90 39.43 1.51
C HIS A 210 12.46 40.61 2.40
N ARG A 211 11.48 41.39 1.95
CA ARG A 211 10.84 42.45 2.73
C ARG A 211 9.84 41.86 3.72
N ILE A 212 9.95 42.25 4.99
CA ILE A 212 9.13 41.71 6.08
C ILE A 212 7.67 42.12 5.85
N GLN A 213 6.81 41.12 5.68
CA GLN A 213 5.37 41.29 5.55
C GLN A 213 4.70 40.89 6.86
N GLY A 214 3.77 41.71 7.31
CA GLY A 214 2.95 41.40 8.49
C GLY A 214 1.51 41.79 8.25
N GLN A 215 0.91 42.53 9.18
CA GLN A 215 -0.51 42.90 9.11
C GLN A 215 -0.74 44.29 8.49
N THR A 216 0.21 45.20 8.65
CA THR A 216 0.16 46.60 8.17
C THR A 216 1.00 46.84 6.93
N ALA A 217 2.05 46.04 6.71
CA ALA A 217 2.85 46.06 5.47
C ALA A 217 2.72 44.75 4.69
N GLY A 218 2.38 44.86 3.40
CA GLY A 218 2.30 43.77 2.45
C GLY A 218 1.82 44.25 1.08
N GLY A 219 1.79 43.34 0.11
CA GLY A 219 1.31 43.62 -1.25
C GLY A 219 0.38 42.52 -1.79
N PRO A 220 -0.18 42.72 -2.99
CA PRO A 220 -0.88 41.67 -3.73
C PRO A 220 0.10 40.59 -4.24
N LEU A 221 -0.43 39.53 -4.82
CA LEU A 221 0.36 38.53 -5.53
C LEU A 221 1.03 39.14 -6.76
N ASN A 222 2.27 38.73 -7.01
CA ASN A 222 2.91 38.95 -8.30
C ASN A 222 2.45 37.87 -9.30
N GLU A 223 2.90 37.95 -10.55
CA GLU A 223 2.50 36.99 -11.59
C GLU A 223 2.87 35.54 -11.25
N LEU A 224 4.04 35.32 -10.64
CA LEU A 224 4.43 33.99 -10.16
C LEU A 224 3.50 33.50 -9.04
N GLY A 225 3.10 34.37 -8.11
CA GLY A 225 2.17 34.05 -7.04
C GLY A 225 0.78 33.67 -7.54
N LYS A 226 0.29 34.32 -8.60
CA LYS A 226 -0.97 33.94 -9.26
C LYS A 226 -0.85 32.56 -9.89
N GLN A 227 0.22 32.30 -10.65
CA GLN A 227 0.49 30.98 -11.22
C GLN A 227 0.55 29.88 -10.14
N GLN A 228 1.26 30.14 -9.04
CA GLN A 228 1.34 29.24 -7.90
C GLN A 228 -0.05 28.93 -7.29
N ALA A 229 -0.95 29.92 -7.22
CA ALA A 229 -2.32 29.71 -6.75
C ALA A 229 -3.13 28.82 -7.71
N HIS A 230 -2.99 29.02 -9.02
CA HIS A 230 -3.58 28.16 -10.06
C HIS A 230 -3.10 26.70 -9.95
N GLU A 231 -1.78 26.49 -9.83
CA GLU A 231 -1.20 25.15 -9.65
C GLU A 231 -1.69 24.47 -8.36
N THR A 232 -1.87 25.25 -7.30
CA THR A 232 -2.44 24.76 -6.04
C THR A 232 -3.88 24.30 -6.20
N ALA A 233 -4.71 25.06 -6.92
CA ALA A 233 -6.08 24.67 -7.21
C ALA A 233 -6.14 23.37 -8.03
N LEU A 234 -5.29 23.21 -9.04
CA LEU A 234 -5.18 21.96 -9.81
C LEU A 234 -4.85 20.75 -8.92
N ARG A 235 -3.94 20.90 -7.97
CA ARG A 235 -3.59 19.85 -6.99
C ARG A 235 -4.73 19.50 -6.04
N LEU A 236 -5.58 20.47 -5.71
CA LEU A 236 -6.73 20.32 -4.81
C LEU A 236 -7.98 19.76 -5.50
N LYS A 237 -8.09 19.89 -6.83
CA LYS A 237 -9.24 19.46 -7.64
C LYS A 237 -9.75 18.04 -7.35
N PRO A 238 -8.89 17.01 -7.13
CA PRO A 238 -9.36 15.65 -6.85
C PRO A 238 -10.15 15.49 -5.54
N TYR A 239 -10.01 16.43 -4.59
CA TYR A 239 -10.57 16.30 -3.25
C TYR A 239 -11.98 16.87 -3.10
N LYS A 240 -12.54 17.53 -4.12
CA LYS A 240 -13.84 18.24 -4.06
C LYS A 240 -13.92 19.16 -2.83
N ILE A 241 -13.31 20.33 -2.94
CA ILE A 241 -13.25 21.32 -1.86
C ILE A 241 -14.63 21.97 -1.68
N ASP A 242 -15.12 21.99 -0.45
CA ASP A 242 -16.42 22.57 -0.10
C ASP A 242 -16.32 24.03 0.33
N LEU A 243 -15.17 24.45 0.86
CA LEU A 243 -14.97 25.75 1.48
C LEU A 243 -13.50 26.17 1.46
N VAL A 244 -13.25 27.44 1.14
CA VAL A 244 -11.95 28.11 1.32
C VAL A 244 -12.10 29.14 2.44
N ILE A 245 -11.22 29.12 3.42
CA ILE A 245 -11.15 30.09 4.51
C ILE A 245 -9.81 30.78 4.43
N SER A 246 -9.77 32.10 4.38
CA SER A 246 -8.54 32.84 4.13
C SER A 246 -8.32 33.94 5.16
N SER A 247 -7.04 34.29 5.35
CA SER A 247 -6.71 35.62 5.85
C SER A 247 -7.25 36.68 4.89
N ASP A 248 -7.80 37.74 5.46
CA ASP A 248 -8.26 38.94 4.76
C ASP A 248 -7.12 39.86 4.28
N LEU A 249 -5.85 39.48 4.44
CA LEU A 249 -4.72 40.22 3.86
C LEU A 249 -4.63 39.95 2.37
N LYS A 250 -4.39 41.00 1.57
CA LYS A 250 -4.56 40.99 0.10
C LYS A 250 -3.93 39.79 -0.62
N ARG A 251 -2.67 39.45 -0.32
CA ARG A 251 -1.97 38.27 -0.89
C ARG A 251 -2.65 36.93 -0.62
N ALA A 252 -3.17 36.73 0.60
CA ALA A 252 -3.88 35.51 0.98
C ALA A 252 -5.30 35.51 0.41
N GLN A 253 -5.95 36.68 0.38
CA GLN A 253 -7.24 36.86 -0.30
C GLN A 253 -7.15 36.48 -1.78
N GLU A 254 -6.21 37.05 -2.54
CA GLU A 254 -6.07 36.75 -3.97
C GLU A 254 -5.75 35.27 -4.22
N THR A 255 -4.90 34.67 -3.37
CA THR A 255 -4.62 33.21 -3.44
C THR A 255 -5.92 32.41 -3.24
N ALA A 256 -6.71 32.77 -2.24
CA ALA A 256 -7.96 32.09 -1.92
C ALA A 256 -9.05 32.31 -2.97
N ASP A 257 -9.14 33.51 -3.55
CA ASP A 257 -10.09 33.84 -4.60
C ASP A 257 -9.79 33.04 -5.88
N ILE A 258 -8.52 32.92 -6.26
CA ILE A 258 -8.08 32.07 -7.39
C ILE A 258 -8.48 30.60 -7.13
N ILE A 259 -8.12 30.07 -5.96
CA ILE A 259 -8.44 28.68 -5.59
C ILE A 259 -9.96 28.45 -5.55
N GLY A 260 -10.71 29.34 -4.89
CA GLY A 260 -12.16 29.25 -4.74
C GLY A 260 -12.87 29.31 -6.09
N LYS A 261 -12.46 30.23 -6.98
CA LYS A 261 -13.01 30.35 -8.34
C LYS A 261 -12.80 29.09 -9.17
N GLU A 262 -11.60 28.53 -9.18
CA GLU A 262 -11.30 27.34 -9.99
C GLU A 262 -11.97 26.06 -9.47
N LEU A 263 -12.12 25.96 -8.16
CA LEU A 263 -12.73 24.81 -7.51
C LEU A 263 -14.25 24.93 -7.35
N GLY A 264 -14.82 26.12 -7.61
CA GLY A 264 -16.23 26.40 -7.38
C GLY A 264 -16.60 26.40 -5.89
N ALA A 265 -15.67 26.77 -5.01
CA ALA A 265 -15.83 26.76 -3.57
C ALA A 265 -16.06 28.18 -3.02
N GLU A 266 -16.92 28.29 -2.00
CA GLU A 266 -17.13 29.55 -1.28
C GLU A 266 -15.85 30.01 -0.57
N VAL A 267 -15.60 31.31 -0.55
CA VAL A 267 -14.45 31.92 0.14
C VAL A 267 -14.94 32.74 1.33
N LEU A 268 -14.46 32.39 2.53
CA LEU A 268 -14.69 33.13 3.77
C LEU A 268 -13.39 33.75 4.26
N PHE A 269 -13.51 34.87 4.97
CA PHE A 269 -12.36 35.56 5.55
C PHE A 269 -12.38 35.50 7.08
N ASP A 270 -11.22 35.26 7.67
CA ASP A 270 -11.03 35.28 9.13
C ASP A 270 -9.74 36.03 9.47
N ALA A 271 -9.89 37.18 10.15
CA ALA A 271 -8.78 38.01 10.60
C ALA A 271 -7.83 37.26 11.57
N ALA A 272 -8.30 36.20 12.23
CA ALA A 272 -7.46 35.34 13.05
C ALA A 272 -6.45 34.51 12.24
N LEU A 273 -6.54 34.50 10.90
CA LEU A 273 -5.57 33.86 10.01
C LEU A 273 -4.47 34.81 9.50
N ARG A 274 -4.50 36.10 9.89
CA ARG A 274 -3.50 37.10 9.50
C ARG A 274 -2.10 36.72 9.94
N GLU A 275 -1.09 37.16 9.18
CA GLU A 275 0.33 36.97 9.52
C GLU A 275 0.64 37.52 10.91
N ARG A 276 1.74 37.05 11.51
CA ARG A 276 2.31 37.66 12.70
C ARG A 276 2.48 39.17 12.48
N ASN A 277 1.98 39.97 13.41
CA ASN A 277 2.29 41.39 13.42
C ASN A 277 3.77 41.55 13.84
N TYR A 278 4.61 42.05 12.94
CA TYR A 278 6.04 42.27 13.21
C TYR A 278 6.33 43.67 13.75
N GLY A 279 5.29 44.50 13.92
CA GLY A 279 5.40 45.84 14.49
C GLY A 279 6.30 46.74 13.65
N VAL A 280 7.29 47.36 14.29
CA VAL A 280 8.22 48.29 13.65
C VAL A 280 9.08 47.69 12.53
N LEU A 281 9.16 46.35 12.43
CA LEU A 281 9.92 45.67 11.38
C LEU A 281 9.12 45.49 10.07
N GLU A 282 7.81 45.72 10.09
CA GLU A 282 6.98 45.56 8.90
C GLU A 282 7.38 46.54 7.78
N GLY A 283 7.62 46.02 6.59
CA GLY A 283 8.06 46.81 5.44
C GLY A 283 9.57 47.08 5.41
N VAL A 284 10.38 46.50 6.29
CA VAL A 284 11.84 46.57 6.23
C VAL A 284 12.38 45.41 5.38
N VAL A 285 13.36 45.67 4.50
CA VAL A 285 14.08 44.63 3.74
C VAL A 285 15.10 43.97 4.66
N ARG A 286 15.00 42.64 4.85
CA ARG A 286 15.81 41.90 5.83
C ARG A 286 17.31 42.12 5.67
N ASP A 287 17.76 42.10 4.43
CA ASP A 287 19.19 42.20 4.10
C ASP A 287 19.73 43.64 4.22
N GLU A 288 18.83 44.63 4.37
CA GLU A 288 19.15 46.06 4.47
C GLU A 288 19.04 46.59 5.91
N ILE A 289 18.77 45.72 6.90
CA ILE A 289 18.69 46.13 8.31
C ILE A 289 20.09 46.52 8.79
N GLN A 290 20.39 47.82 8.76
CA GLN A 290 21.68 48.37 9.21
C GLN A 290 21.61 48.99 10.61
N GLU A 291 20.48 49.61 10.96
CA GLU A 291 20.24 50.28 12.24
C GLU A 291 20.32 49.28 13.41
N GLU A 292 21.16 49.60 14.40
CA GLU A 292 21.47 48.70 15.52
C GLU A 292 20.24 48.30 16.34
N GLY A 293 19.31 49.24 16.57
CA GLY A 293 18.03 48.96 17.23
C GLY A 293 17.14 48.00 16.45
N LEU A 294 17.04 48.14 15.12
CA LEU A 294 16.27 47.22 14.28
C LEU A 294 16.94 45.85 14.17
N LYS A 295 18.29 45.79 14.13
CA LYS A 295 19.05 44.53 14.18
C LYS A 295 18.76 43.75 15.46
N GLU A 296 18.77 44.43 16.60
CA GLU A 296 18.49 43.80 17.89
C GLU A 296 17.06 43.23 17.93
N ILE A 297 16.07 44.01 17.48
CA ILE A 297 14.67 43.55 17.41
C ILE A 297 14.55 42.35 16.47
N PHE A 298 15.21 42.38 15.30
CA PHE A 298 15.19 41.29 14.32
C PHE A 298 15.79 40.00 14.88
N ASN A 299 16.97 40.06 15.50
CA ASN A 299 17.63 38.91 16.11
C ASN A 299 16.78 38.30 17.25
N ASN A 300 16.05 39.13 17.99
CA ASN A 300 15.16 38.68 19.04
C ASN A 300 13.87 37.99 18.51
N LEU A 301 13.51 38.13 17.23
CA LEU A 301 12.31 37.45 16.67
C LEU A 301 12.39 35.92 16.68
N GLU A 302 13.60 35.38 16.83
CA GLU A 302 13.84 33.94 16.99
C GLU A 302 13.44 33.44 18.38
N LYS A 303 13.40 34.31 19.39
CA LYS A 303 12.96 33.94 20.74
C LYS A 303 11.45 33.73 20.76
N TYR A 304 11.01 32.62 21.36
CA TYR A 304 9.60 32.20 21.35
C TYR A 304 8.66 33.25 21.97
N GLU A 305 8.98 33.74 23.18
CA GLU A 305 8.16 34.69 23.95
C GLU A 305 8.34 36.15 23.52
N TYR A 306 9.28 36.45 22.62
CA TYR A 306 9.60 37.84 22.30
C TYR A 306 8.48 38.53 21.53
N THR A 307 8.13 39.73 21.99
CA THR A 307 7.15 40.61 21.37
C THR A 307 7.89 41.82 20.78
N PRO A 308 7.97 41.98 19.45
CA PRO A 308 8.56 43.17 18.86
C PRO A 308 7.70 44.40 19.19
N PRO A 309 8.29 45.61 19.27
CA PRO A 309 7.52 46.83 19.55
C PRO A 309 6.35 47.01 18.58
N ARG A 310 5.14 47.19 19.11
CA ARG A 310 3.85 47.25 18.36
C ARG A 310 3.47 45.99 17.60
N GLY A 311 4.11 44.85 17.89
CA GLY A 311 3.85 43.57 17.24
C GLY A 311 3.30 42.50 18.18
N GLU A 312 3.38 41.25 17.72
CA GLU A 312 2.77 40.07 18.33
C GLU A 312 3.84 39.02 18.70
N SER A 313 3.69 38.35 19.84
CA SER A 313 4.54 37.20 20.22
C SER A 313 4.12 35.92 19.47
N ARG A 314 4.98 34.90 19.40
CA ARG A 314 4.59 33.61 18.81
C ARG A 314 3.47 32.91 19.60
N PRO A 315 3.46 32.92 20.95
CA PRO A 315 2.32 32.44 21.73
C PRO A 315 0.99 33.11 21.37
N ALA A 316 0.98 34.43 21.16
CA ALA A 316 -0.22 35.16 20.76
C ALA A 316 -0.71 34.74 19.36
N VAL A 317 0.20 34.58 18.39
CA VAL A 317 -0.12 34.01 17.06
C VAL A 317 -0.74 32.62 17.22
N GLU A 318 -0.11 31.76 18.02
CA GLU A 318 -0.57 30.39 18.27
C GLU A 318 -1.92 30.30 18.96
N GLU A 319 -2.23 31.19 19.88
CA GLU A 319 -3.54 31.24 20.54
C GLU A 319 -4.62 31.65 19.53
N ARG A 320 -4.36 32.69 18.74
CA ARG A 320 -5.29 33.21 17.73
C ARG A 320 -5.58 32.21 16.62
N ILE A 321 -4.55 31.63 15.99
CA ILE A 321 -4.73 30.64 14.90
C ILE A 321 -5.41 29.37 15.38
N TYR A 322 -5.09 28.94 16.61
CA TYR A 322 -5.65 27.73 17.18
C TYR A 322 -7.11 27.92 17.60
N GLY A 323 -7.45 29.08 18.17
CA GLY A 323 -8.82 29.47 18.43
C GLY A 323 -9.65 29.50 17.15
N ALA A 324 -9.09 30.04 16.05
CA ALA A 324 -9.72 30.00 14.73
C ALA A 324 -9.95 28.56 14.24
N LEU A 325 -8.92 27.71 14.32
CA LEU A 325 -9.02 26.32 13.92
C LEU A 325 -10.09 25.56 14.72
N GLN A 326 -10.19 25.79 16.03
CA GLN A 326 -11.23 25.17 16.86
C GLN A 326 -12.64 25.60 16.46
N ARG A 327 -12.85 26.91 16.22
CA ARG A 327 -14.15 27.43 15.78
C ARG A 327 -14.56 26.84 14.43
N HIS A 328 -13.67 26.89 13.44
CA HIS A 328 -13.95 26.34 12.11
C HIS A 328 -14.15 24.83 12.16
N ARG A 329 -13.37 24.10 12.98
CA ARG A 329 -13.53 22.65 13.13
C ARG A 329 -14.88 22.28 13.75
N ALA A 330 -15.38 23.06 14.72
CA ALA A 330 -16.68 22.80 15.34
C ALA A 330 -17.83 22.80 14.30
N VAL A 331 -17.71 23.62 13.26
CA VAL A 331 -18.74 23.80 12.23
C VAL A 331 -18.48 22.97 10.96
N HIS A 332 -17.21 22.82 10.56
CA HIS A 332 -16.83 22.34 9.22
C HIS A 332 -16.05 21.02 9.21
N LYS A 333 -15.94 20.29 10.32
CA LYS A 333 -15.17 19.02 10.42
C LYS A 333 -15.54 17.91 9.41
N HIS A 334 -16.73 17.99 8.80
CA HIS A 334 -17.21 17.02 7.79
C HIS A 334 -17.09 17.53 6.34
N LYS A 335 -16.43 18.67 6.14
CA LYS A 335 -16.16 19.28 4.84
C LYS A 335 -14.69 19.10 4.47
N ASN A 336 -14.40 19.17 3.18
CA ASN A 336 -13.06 19.39 2.65
C ASN A 336 -12.79 20.90 2.62
N VAL A 337 -11.86 21.36 3.45
CA VAL A 337 -11.61 22.78 3.70
C VAL A 337 -10.20 23.14 3.27
N VAL A 338 -10.05 24.29 2.61
CA VAL A 338 -8.75 24.91 2.35
C VAL A 338 -8.62 26.13 3.25
N ILE A 339 -7.51 26.25 3.97
CA ILE A 339 -7.16 27.38 4.80
C ILE A 339 -5.95 28.09 4.19
N VAL A 340 -6.14 29.31 3.70
CA VAL A 340 -5.08 30.13 3.11
C VAL A 340 -4.54 31.13 4.14
N SER A 341 -3.26 31.05 4.44
CA SER A 341 -2.61 31.88 5.46
C SER A 341 -1.14 32.14 5.11
N HIS A 342 -0.30 32.39 6.11
CA HIS A 342 1.04 32.95 5.95
C HIS A 342 2.12 32.08 6.59
N GLY A 343 3.38 32.35 6.26
CA GLY A 343 4.49 31.48 6.60
C GLY A 343 4.64 31.26 8.10
N THR A 344 4.65 32.34 8.90
CA THR A 344 4.85 32.19 10.35
C THR A 344 3.60 31.63 11.04
N VAL A 345 2.40 31.97 10.58
CA VAL A 345 1.14 31.39 11.09
C VAL A 345 1.10 29.88 10.89
N LEU A 346 1.39 29.39 9.67
CA LEU A 346 1.37 27.96 9.37
C LEU A 346 2.47 27.19 10.11
N LYS A 347 3.64 27.82 10.30
CA LYS A 347 4.72 27.30 11.15
C LYS A 347 4.25 27.10 12.59
N CYS A 348 3.70 28.14 13.21
CA CYS A 348 3.13 28.08 14.56
C CYS A 348 2.05 26.99 14.69
N LEU A 349 1.17 26.89 13.69
CA LEU A 349 0.15 25.85 13.66
C LEU A 349 0.74 24.43 13.59
N LEU A 350 1.68 24.20 12.67
CA LEU A 350 2.33 22.90 12.48
C LEU A 350 3.06 22.43 13.73
N ARG A 351 3.82 23.33 14.36
CA ARG A 351 4.53 23.06 15.61
C ARG A 351 3.57 22.56 16.68
N LYS A 352 2.45 23.26 16.85
CA LYS A 352 1.43 22.96 17.84
C LYS A 352 0.72 21.64 17.53
N LEU A 353 0.22 21.45 16.30
CA LEU A 353 -0.45 20.21 15.86
C LEU A 353 0.45 18.98 16.01
N LYS A 354 1.71 19.07 15.57
CA LYS A 354 2.66 17.94 15.66
C LYS A 354 3.36 17.85 17.00
N ASN A 355 3.10 18.79 17.91
CA ASN A 355 3.67 18.86 19.24
C ASN A 355 5.21 18.82 19.22
N ILE A 356 5.79 19.67 18.38
CA ILE A 356 7.25 19.77 18.18
C ILE A 356 7.81 20.82 19.17
N PRO A 357 8.86 20.50 19.94
CA PRO A 357 9.56 21.48 20.78
C PRO A 357 10.07 22.66 19.95
N PHE A 358 10.09 23.85 20.55
CA PHE A 358 10.42 25.07 19.81
C PHE A 358 11.83 25.03 19.21
N GLU A 359 12.78 24.48 19.97
CA GLU A 359 14.19 24.35 19.64
C GLU A 359 14.40 23.45 18.40
N GLN A 360 13.47 22.53 18.15
CA GLN A 360 13.51 21.58 17.03
C GLN A 360 12.76 22.11 15.79
N PHE A 361 12.18 23.30 15.88
CA PHE A 361 11.27 23.84 14.86
C PHE A 361 11.85 25.00 14.05
N GLY A 362 13.05 25.49 14.39
CA GLY A 362 13.71 26.63 13.73
C GLY A 362 13.90 26.48 12.21
N ASP A 363 14.18 25.26 11.75
CA ASP A 363 14.54 24.97 10.36
C ASP A 363 13.35 24.69 9.42
N VAL A 364 12.12 24.66 9.93
CA VAL A 364 10.94 24.37 9.09
C VAL A 364 10.71 25.54 8.14
N GLN A 365 10.92 25.33 6.84
CA GLN A 365 10.53 26.26 5.78
C GLN A 365 9.18 25.85 5.20
N ILE A 366 8.31 26.84 4.96
CA ILE A 366 7.04 26.65 4.26
C ILE A 366 7.11 27.62 3.09
N HIS A 367 7.26 27.14 1.87
CA HIS A 367 7.39 27.94 0.66
C HIS A 367 6.05 28.57 0.25
N ASN A 368 6.09 29.61 -0.58
CA ASN A 368 4.87 30.21 -1.14
C ASN A 368 4.05 29.15 -1.90
N ALA A 369 2.74 29.16 -1.71
CA ALA A 369 1.80 28.15 -2.22
C ALA A 369 2.10 26.69 -1.78
N GLU A 370 2.95 26.50 -0.78
CA GLU A 370 3.10 25.18 -0.19
C GLU A 370 1.82 24.74 0.50
N LEU A 371 1.46 23.47 0.31
CA LEU A 371 0.24 22.84 0.77
C LEU A 371 0.57 21.76 1.79
N ILE A 372 0.00 21.92 2.97
CA ILE A 372 0.06 20.96 4.08
C ILE A 372 -1.31 20.30 4.20
N HIS A 373 -1.36 18.98 4.32
CA HIS A 373 -2.61 18.22 4.39
C HIS A 373 -2.75 17.49 5.72
N PHE A 374 -3.89 17.69 6.36
CA PHE A 374 -4.37 16.85 7.46
C PHE A 374 -5.75 16.33 7.13
N SER A 375 -6.05 15.10 7.53
CA SER A 375 -7.40 14.55 7.46
C SER A 375 -8.09 14.71 8.81
N VAL A 376 -9.40 14.91 8.80
CA VAL A 376 -10.25 14.79 9.98
C VAL A 376 -10.94 13.44 9.93
N ALA A 377 -10.80 12.66 10.99
CA ALA A 377 -11.33 11.31 11.13
C ALA A 377 -12.30 11.20 12.30
N ASP A 378 -12.80 9.99 12.58
CA ASP A 378 -13.44 9.74 13.87
C ASP A 378 -12.40 9.91 15.02
N PRO A 379 -12.80 10.44 16.19
CA PRO A 379 -11.88 10.66 17.31
C PRO A 379 -11.15 9.39 17.75
N CYS A 380 -9.84 9.51 17.92
CA CYS A 380 -8.99 8.42 18.37
C CYS A 380 -9.37 7.99 19.79
N LYS A 381 -9.73 6.72 19.97
CA LYS A 381 -10.08 6.14 21.29
C LYS A 381 -8.95 6.24 22.34
N LYS A 382 -7.70 6.47 21.92
CA LYS A 382 -6.53 6.52 22.82
C LYS A 382 -6.11 7.93 23.24
N CYS A 383 -6.27 8.92 22.36
CA CYS A 383 -5.77 10.28 22.58
C CYS A 383 -6.79 11.38 22.31
N GLY A 384 -8.01 11.03 21.91
CA GLY A 384 -9.10 11.97 21.60
C GLY A 384 -8.97 12.69 20.26
N SER A 385 -7.77 12.71 19.64
CA SER A 385 -7.58 13.45 18.39
C SER A 385 -8.39 12.86 17.24
N ASP A 386 -9.04 13.72 16.48
CA ASP A 386 -9.63 13.42 15.18
C ASP A 386 -8.79 13.94 14.01
N PHE A 387 -7.82 14.83 14.23
CA PHE A 387 -6.86 15.19 13.19
C PHE A 387 -5.82 14.09 13.02
N VAL A 388 -5.65 13.66 11.78
CA VAL A 388 -4.73 12.60 11.44
C VAL A 388 -3.94 12.91 10.16
N GLU A 389 -2.69 12.47 10.13
CA GLU A 389 -1.79 12.57 8.97
C GLU A 389 -1.44 11.16 8.49
N GLN A 390 -1.59 10.87 7.20
CA GLN A 390 -1.24 9.55 6.68
C GLN A 390 0.28 9.36 6.63
N ASP A 391 0.76 8.14 6.90
CA ASP A 391 2.15 7.78 6.67
C ASP A 391 2.54 7.98 5.20
N THR A 392 3.69 8.63 4.98
CA THR A 392 4.18 8.94 3.63
C THR A 392 4.89 7.75 2.98
N ASN A 393 5.19 6.68 3.71
CA ASN A 393 5.70 5.47 3.10
C ASN A 393 4.65 4.81 2.21
N VAL A 394 5.12 4.06 1.22
CA VAL A 394 4.29 3.17 0.41
C VAL A 394 4.57 1.72 0.76
N LEU A 395 3.63 0.84 0.42
CA LEU A 395 3.78 -0.61 0.58
C LEU A 395 4.79 -1.16 -0.43
N ASP A 396 5.58 -2.14 0.00
CA ASP A 396 6.45 -2.96 -0.86
C ASP A 396 5.62 -3.59 -1.98
N THR A 397 6.10 -3.54 -3.23
CA THR A 397 5.41 -4.14 -4.38
C THR A 397 5.10 -5.61 -4.12
N TRP A 398 6.02 -6.35 -3.49
CA TRP A 398 5.83 -7.74 -3.12
C TRP A 398 4.70 -7.96 -2.10
N PHE A 399 4.32 -6.94 -1.32
CA PHE A 399 3.15 -6.99 -0.45
C PHE A 399 1.87 -7.09 -1.27
N SER A 400 1.71 -6.25 -2.29
CA SER A 400 0.55 -6.34 -3.18
C SER A 400 0.55 -7.64 -3.99
N SER A 401 1.70 -8.06 -4.55
CA SER A 401 1.80 -9.30 -5.32
C SER A 401 1.54 -10.56 -4.49
N ALA A 402 1.81 -10.52 -3.18
CA ALA A 402 1.49 -11.62 -2.27
C ALA A 402 -0.01 -11.86 -2.10
N LEU A 403 -0.85 -10.85 -2.40
CA LEU A 403 -2.31 -10.95 -2.30
C LEU A 403 -2.97 -11.43 -3.60
N TRP A 404 -2.19 -11.60 -4.68
CA TRP A 404 -2.68 -11.93 -6.02
C TRP A 404 -3.70 -13.09 -6.08
N PRO A 405 -3.50 -14.24 -5.40
CA PRO A 405 -4.35 -15.41 -5.58
C PRO A 405 -5.82 -15.21 -5.16
N PHE A 406 -6.10 -14.22 -4.33
CA PHE A 406 -7.45 -13.97 -3.81
C PHE A 406 -7.93 -12.54 -4.08
N ALA A 407 -7.03 -11.56 -4.14
CA ALA A 407 -7.38 -10.18 -4.45
C ALA A 407 -7.95 -10.05 -5.87
N THR A 408 -7.35 -10.75 -6.85
CA THR A 408 -7.85 -10.76 -8.24
C THR A 408 -9.21 -11.42 -8.39
N LEU A 409 -9.50 -12.39 -7.52
CA LEU A 409 -10.80 -13.04 -7.45
C LEU A 409 -11.80 -12.20 -6.65
N GLY A 410 -11.47 -10.99 -6.20
CA GLY A 410 -12.41 -10.04 -5.60
C GLY A 410 -12.36 -9.93 -4.07
N HIS A 411 -11.50 -10.68 -3.38
CA HIS A 411 -11.26 -10.48 -1.94
C HIS A 411 -10.84 -9.02 -1.66
N PRO A 412 -11.35 -8.37 -0.59
CA PRO A 412 -12.09 -8.93 0.54
C PRO A 412 -13.59 -9.15 0.31
N ARG A 413 -14.12 -8.86 -0.89
CA ARG A 413 -15.50 -9.20 -1.23
C ARG A 413 -15.63 -10.70 -1.45
N LYS A 414 -16.74 -11.28 -1.00
CA LYS A 414 -17.07 -12.70 -1.22
C LYS A 414 -17.69 -12.88 -2.62
N SER A 415 -16.87 -12.77 -3.66
CA SER A 415 -17.32 -12.94 -5.04
C SER A 415 -17.65 -14.40 -5.37
N LYS A 416 -18.33 -14.63 -6.49
CA LYS A 416 -18.54 -15.96 -7.05
C LYS A 416 -17.22 -16.59 -7.50
N ASP A 417 -16.34 -15.81 -8.13
CA ASP A 417 -15.04 -16.27 -8.62
C ASP A 417 -14.12 -16.74 -7.50
N LEU A 418 -14.09 -16.02 -6.38
CA LEU A 418 -13.32 -16.42 -5.20
C LEU A 418 -13.79 -17.77 -4.67
N THR A 419 -15.10 -18.03 -4.72
CA THR A 419 -15.67 -19.30 -4.26
C THR A 419 -15.36 -20.44 -5.24
N ALA A 420 -15.42 -20.17 -6.54
CA ALA A 420 -15.23 -21.17 -7.59
C ALA A 420 -13.76 -21.56 -7.81
N PHE A 421 -12.84 -20.58 -7.71
CA PHE A 421 -11.47 -20.73 -8.22
C PHE A 421 -10.37 -20.64 -7.16
N TYR A 422 -10.71 -20.48 -5.88
CA TYR A 422 -9.76 -20.55 -4.77
C TYR A 422 -9.97 -21.79 -3.88
N PRO A 423 -8.93 -22.59 -3.59
CA PRO A 423 -7.54 -22.48 -4.06
C PRO A 423 -7.37 -22.79 -5.55
N THR A 424 -6.42 -22.10 -6.20
CA THR A 424 -6.06 -22.35 -7.61
C THR A 424 -5.35 -23.70 -7.78
N SER A 425 -5.48 -24.35 -8.94
CA SER A 425 -4.85 -25.65 -9.17
C SER A 425 -3.32 -25.57 -9.28
N VAL A 426 -2.80 -24.69 -10.13
CA VAL A 426 -1.37 -24.64 -10.48
C VAL A 426 -0.86 -23.20 -10.53
N LEU A 427 0.31 -22.95 -9.94
CA LEU A 427 1.11 -21.75 -10.18
C LEU A 427 2.34 -22.11 -11.01
N SER A 428 2.49 -21.58 -12.21
CA SER A 428 3.72 -21.68 -13.00
C SER A 428 4.58 -20.42 -12.84
N THR A 429 5.86 -20.58 -12.49
CA THR A 429 6.75 -19.43 -12.24
C THR A 429 8.24 -19.80 -12.34
N ALA A 430 9.10 -18.77 -12.44
CA ALA A 430 10.54 -18.91 -12.37
C ALA A 430 11.04 -19.14 -10.93
N ARG A 431 12.19 -19.81 -10.82
CA ARG A 431 12.86 -20.10 -9.54
C ARG A 431 13.33 -18.85 -8.78
N ASP A 432 13.64 -17.77 -9.50
CA ASP A 432 14.24 -16.56 -8.92
C ASP A 432 13.28 -15.82 -7.98
N ILE A 433 11.97 -16.04 -8.12
CA ILE A 433 10.92 -15.39 -7.32
C ILE A 433 10.20 -16.35 -6.38
N ILE A 434 10.76 -17.53 -6.09
CA ILE A 434 10.22 -18.44 -5.07
C ILE A 434 10.10 -17.73 -3.72
N ASN A 435 11.14 -17.02 -3.32
CA ASN A 435 11.20 -16.34 -2.02
C ASN A 435 10.40 -15.03 -2.01
N LEU A 436 10.43 -14.30 -3.13
CA LEU A 436 9.82 -12.99 -3.25
C LEU A 436 8.33 -13.04 -3.53
N TRP A 437 7.84 -14.11 -4.16
CA TRP A 437 6.44 -14.21 -4.59
C TRP A 437 5.75 -15.47 -4.08
N VAL A 438 6.26 -16.65 -4.41
CA VAL A 438 5.60 -17.93 -4.06
C VAL A 438 5.40 -18.05 -2.55
N ALA A 439 6.46 -17.93 -1.77
CA ALA A 439 6.38 -18.01 -0.32
C ALA A 439 5.46 -16.96 0.29
N ARG A 440 5.45 -15.75 -0.29
CA ARG A 440 4.60 -14.66 0.17
C ARG A 440 3.12 -14.90 -0.10
N MET A 441 2.79 -15.43 -1.28
CA MET A 441 1.44 -15.87 -1.58
C MET A 441 0.99 -16.99 -0.64
N VAL A 442 1.87 -17.95 -0.35
CA VAL A 442 1.53 -19.08 0.55
C VAL A 442 1.19 -18.59 1.95
N PHE A 443 2.07 -17.83 2.61
CA PHE A 443 1.74 -17.35 3.96
C PHE A 443 0.58 -16.35 3.96
N SER A 444 0.39 -15.55 2.92
CA SER A 444 -0.71 -14.58 2.84
C SER A 444 -2.06 -15.27 2.63
N GLY A 445 -2.12 -16.28 1.76
CA GLY A 445 -3.31 -17.11 1.59
C GLY A 445 -3.67 -17.85 2.88
N LEU A 446 -2.69 -18.41 3.58
CA LEU A 446 -2.92 -19.05 4.88
C LEU A 446 -3.34 -18.05 5.97
N GLU A 447 -2.88 -16.81 5.91
CA GLU A 447 -3.28 -15.79 6.88
C GLU A 447 -4.68 -15.24 6.61
N PHE A 448 -4.98 -14.81 5.39
CA PHE A 448 -6.25 -14.16 5.08
C PHE A 448 -7.36 -15.15 4.74
N MET A 449 -7.05 -16.22 4.00
CA MET A 449 -8.05 -17.18 3.50
C MET A 449 -8.09 -18.48 4.30
N LYS A 450 -7.15 -18.69 5.22
CA LYS A 450 -7.01 -19.90 6.06
C LYS A 450 -6.86 -21.20 5.26
N LYS A 451 -6.51 -21.10 3.97
CA LYS A 451 -6.25 -22.22 3.05
C LYS A 451 -5.06 -21.85 2.16
N PRO A 452 -4.27 -22.83 1.68
CA PRO A 452 -3.21 -22.55 0.72
C PRO A 452 -3.75 -21.89 -0.55
N PRO A 453 -2.96 -21.03 -1.22
CA PRO A 453 -3.42 -20.32 -2.43
C PRO A 453 -3.47 -21.20 -3.68
N PHE A 454 -2.64 -22.24 -3.75
CA PHE A 454 -2.57 -23.15 -4.88
C PHE A 454 -2.13 -24.55 -4.46
N ARG A 455 -2.46 -25.58 -5.26
CA ARG A 455 -2.12 -26.98 -4.97
C ARG A 455 -0.73 -27.37 -5.47
N ASP A 456 -0.41 -27.10 -6.73
CA ASP A 456 0.90 -27.40 -7.32
C ASP A 456 1.64 -26.10 -7.74
N ILE A 457 2.95 -26.06 -7.54
CA ILE A 457 3.85 -25.01 -8.00
C ILE A 457 4.78 -25.60 -9.04
N MET A 458 4.58 -25.25 -10.30
CA MET A 458 5.46 -25.61 -11.40
C MET A 458 6.58 -24.58 -11.52
N ILE A 459 7.82 -24.98 -11.23
CA ILE A 459 9.01 -24.17 -11.46
C ILE A 459 9.59 -24.54 -12.81
N HIS A 460 9.38 -23.68 -13.81
CA HIS A 460 9.86 -23.91 -15.16
C HIS A 460 11.35 -23.60 -15.30
N ALA A 461 11.96 -24.16 -16.35
CA ALA A 461 13.33 -23.88 -16.75
C ALA A 461 13.52 -22.38 -17.07
N THR A 462 14.72 -21.86 -16.82
CA THR A 462 15.11 -20.54 -17.31
C THR A 462 15.67 -20.66 -18.72
N ILE A 463 15.27 -19.77 -19.63
CA ILE A 463 15.86 -19.69 -20.97
C ILE A 463 17.10 -18.81 -20.90
N LEU A 464 18.21 -19.35 -21.39
CA LEU A 464 19.53 -18.73 -21.47
C LEU A 464 19.91 -18.54 -22.94
N THR A 465 20.87 -17.66 -23.21
CA THR A 465 21.50 -17.56 -24.54
C THR A 465 22.17 -18.89 -24.90
N LYS A 466 22.58 -19.03 -26.17
CA LYS A 466 23.30 -20.22 -26.65
C LYS A 466 24.58 -20.50 -25.85
N GLU A 467 25.24 -19.45 -25.37
CA GLU A 467 26.44 -19.48 -24.53
C GLU A 467 26.14 -19.63 -23.03
N GLY A 468 24.88 -19.81 -22.64
CA GLY A 468 24.46 -20.01 -21.25
C GLY A 468 24.32 -18.72 -20.42
N LYS A 469 24.28 -17.54 -21.06
CA LYS A 469 24.08 -16.26 -20.35
C LYS A 469 22.60 -15.98 -20.11
N ARG A 470 22.30 -15.18 -19.09
CA ARG A 470 20.91 -14.76 -18.80
C ARG A 470 20.35 -13.91 -19.96
N MET A 471 19.14 -14.24 -20.42
CA MET A 471 18.37 -13.37 -21.30
C MET A 471 17.69 -12.24 -20.50
N SER A 472 17.94 -10.99 -20.88
CA SER A 472 17.21 -9.84 -20.33
C SER A 472 17.26 -8.64 -21.26
N LYS A 473 16.21 -7.79 -21.21
CA LYS A 473 16.16 -6.54 -21.97
C LYS A 473 17.32 -5.60 -21.62
N SER A 474 17.65 -5.47 -20.34
CA SER A 474 18.74 -4.58 -19.89
C SER A 474 20.12 -5.02 -20.34
N LEU A 475 20.33 -6.32 -20.61
CA LEU A 475 21.59 -6.84 -21.12
C LEU A 475 21.64 -6.90 -22.65
N GLY A 476 20.55 -6.56 -23.35
CA GLY A 476 20.45 -6.68 -24.81
C GLY A 476 20.50 -8.13 -25.32
N THR A 477 20.41 -9.12 -24.43
CA THR A 477 20.51 -10.56 -24.76
C THR A 477 19.14 -11.22 -24.96
N GLY A 478 18.05 -10.46 -24.83
CA GLY A 478 16.70 -10.95 -25.01
C GLY A 478 16.37 -11.13 -26.50
N ILE A 479 15.60 -12.17 -26.80
CA ILE A 479 15.01 -12.39 -28.12
C ILE A 479 13.54 -12.02 -28.01
N ASP A 480 13.04 -11.21 -28.95
CA ASP A 480 11.62 -10.92 -29.01
C ASP A 480 10.87 -12.14 -29.57
N PRO A 481 9.93 -12.74 -28.82
CA PRO A 481 9.13 -13.85 -29.33
C PRO A 481 8.31 -13.46 -30.57
N MET A 482 7.95 -12.19 -30.74
CA MET A 482 7.20 -11.73 -31.91
C MET A 482 8.01 -11.89 -33.20
N ASP A 483 9.31 -11.58 -33.18
CA ASP A 483 10.21 -11.78 -34.33
C ASP A 483 10.29 -13.24 -34.78
N LEU A 484 10.16 -14.19 -33.84
CA LEU A 484 10.13 -15.62 -34.15
C LEU A 484 8.78 -16.03 -34.75
N ILE A 485 7.68 -15.50 -34.20
CA ILE A 485 6.32 -15.77 -34.67
C ILE A 485 6.15 -15.26 -36.11
N ASP A 486 6.66 -14.07 -36.43
CA ASP A 486 6.54 -13.50 -37.77
C ASP A 486 7.34 -14.31 -38.81
N ARG A 487 8.53 -14.81 -38.43
CA ARG A 487 9.40 -15.58 -39.34
C ARG A 487 8.95 -17.04 -39.53
N TYR A 488 8.44 -17.67 -38.48
CA TYR A 488 8.21 -19.13 -38.46
C TYR A 488 6.78 -19.56 -38.16
N GLY A 489 5.94 -18.66 -37.63
CA GLY A 489 4.58 -18.94 -37.17
C GLY A 489 4.53 -19.30 -35.68
N ALA A 490 3.40 -18.99 -35.04
CA ALA A 490 3.21 -19.20 -33.61
C ALA A 490 3.34 -20.67 -33.19
N ASP A 491 2.83 -21.62 -33.99
CA ASP A 491 2.94 -23.05 -33.67
C ASP A 491 4.39 -23.55 -33.71
N ALA A 492 5.19 -23.06 -34.66
CA ALA A 492 6.60 -23.42 -34.75
C ALA A 492 7.38 -22.87 -33.54
N THR A 493 7.11 -21.63 -33.13
CA THR A 493 7.74 -21.02 -31.94
C THR A 493 7.33 -21.74 -30.66
N ARG A 494 6.05 -22.05 -30.47
CA ARG A 494 5.55 -22.86 -29.33
C ARG A 494 6.20 -24.23 -29.29
N PHE A 495 6.20 -24.94 -30.43
CA PHE A 495 6.85 -26.23 -30.58
C PHE A 495 8.33 -26.16 -30.16
N GLY A 496 9.09 -25.23 -30.73
CA GLY A 496 10.52 -25.10 -30.45
C GLY A 496 10.83 -24.83 -28.97
N LEU A 497 10.02 -24.00 -28.30
CA LEU A 497 10.16 -23.72 -26.87
C LEU A 497 9.87 -24.96 -26.01
N ILE A 498 8.75 -25.64 -26.27
CA ILE A 498 8.33 -26.81 -25.49
C ILE A 498 9.27 -28.00 -25.74
N TRP A 499 9.71 -28.18 -26.99
CA TRP A 499 10.63 -29.24 -27.41
C TRP A 499 11.95 -29.22 -26.62
N GLN A 500 12.44 -28.02 -26.31
CA GLN A 500 13.67 -27.83 -25.54
C GLN A 500 13.45 -27.97 -24.03
N ALA A 501 12.21 -27.91 -23.56
CA ALA A 501 11.84 -27.99 -22.14
C ALA A 501 11.78 -29.44 -21.63
N MET A 502 12.88 -30.19 -21.76
CA MET A 502 12.98 -31.61 -21.43
C MET A 502 13.19 -31.91 -19.93
N GLY A 503 12.67 -31.06 -19.05
CA GLY A 503 12.64 -31.29 -17.60
C GLY A 503 13.25 -30.14 -16.79
N ASN A 504 14.12 -30.49 -15.85
CA ASN A 504 14.52 -29.59 -14.75
C ASN A 504 15.77 -28.75 -15.04
N GLN A 505 16.33 -28.79 -16.25
CA GLN A 505 17.51 -28.00 -16.60
C GLN A 505 17.12 -26.73 -17.32
N ASP A 506 17.97 -25.72 -17.22
CA ASP A 506 17.81 -24.48 -17.98
C ASP A 506 18.04 -24.74 -19.46
N ILE A 507 17.34 -23.98 -20.29
CA ILE A 507 17.35 -24.15 -21.74
C ILE A 507 18.44 -23.25 -22.31
N HIS A 508 19.42 -23.84 -22.99
CA HIS A 508 20.32 -23.10 -23.86
C HIS A 508 19.59 -22.88 -25.18
N TRP A 509 19.22 -21.63 -25.45
CA TRP A 509 18.36 -21.33 -26.59
C TRP A 509 18.98 -21.75 -27.92
N SER A 510 18.22 -22.53 -28.70
CA SER A 510 18.51 -22.83 -30.10
C SER A 510 17.28 -22.59 -30.98
N GLU A 511 17.41 -21.67 -31.93
CA GLU A 511 16.38 -21.35 -32.93
C GLU A 511 16.13 -22.52 -33.90
N GLU A 512 17.08 -23.46 -34.04
CA GLU A 512 16.96 -24.63 -34.91
C GLU A 512 15.73 -25.49 -34.55
N HIS A 513 15.33 -25.52 -33.28
CA HIS A 513 14.13 -26.24 -32.84
C HIS A 513 12.82 -25.55 -33.25
N VAL A 514 12.83 -24.23 -33.45
CA VAL A 514 11.71 -23.49 -34.04
C VAL A 514 11.59 -23.85 -35.52
N VAL A 515 12.73 -23.93 -36.23
CA VAL A 515 12.77 -24.38 -37.63
C VAL A 515 12.28 -25.83 -37.76
N ALA A 516 12.63 -26.71 -36.81
CA ALA A 516 12.09 -28.07 -36.75
C ALA A 516 10.57 -28.07 -36.57
N GLY A 517 10.04 -27.21 -35.68
CA GLY A 517 8.60 -27.02 -35.50
C GLY A 517 7.89 -26.58 -36.79
N LYS A 518 8.47 -25.66 -37.56
CA LYS A 518 7.95 -25.25 -38.87
C LYS A 518 7.91 -26.41 -39.87
N LYS A 519 8.96 -27.23 -39.92
CA LYS A 519 9.00 -28.43 -40.78
C LYS A 519 7.94 -29.44 -40.36
N PHE A 520 7.73 -29.61 -39.06
CA PHE A 520 6.68 -30.50 -38.54
C PHE A 520 5.28 -30.00 -38.85
N ALA A 521 5.01 -28.69 -38.71
CA ALA A 521 3.76 -28.08 -39.14
C ALA A 521 3.47 -28.39 -40.63
N ASN A 522 4.46 -28.22 -41.50
CA ASN A 522 4.33 -28.57 -42.91
C ASN A 522 4.05 -30.07 -43.14
N LYS A 523 4.67 -30.96 -42.35
CA LYS A 523 4.41 -32.40 -42.41
C LYS A 523 2.95 -32.70 -42.05
N ILE A 524 2.44 -32.12 -40.95
CA ILE A 524 1.04 -32.25 -40.52
C ILE A 524 0.07 -31.75 -41.61
N TRP A 525 0.36 -30.60 -42.22
CA TRP A 525 -0.47 -30.08 -43.31
C TRP A 525 -0.52 -31.03 -44.51
N ASN A 526 0.64 -31.54 -44.94
CA ASN A 526 0.74 -32.38 -46.12
C ASN A 526 0.11 -33.77 -45.92
N SER A 527 0.33 -34.40 -44.76
CA SER A 527 -0.35 -35.66 -44.41
C SER A 527 -1.87 -35.47 -44.34
N SER A 528 -2.33 -34.38 -43.74
CA SER A 528 -3.77 -34.07 -43.65
C SER A 528 -4.40 -33.85 -45.02
N ARG A 529 -3.71 -33.12 -45.90
CA ARG A 529 -4.13 -32.94 -47.30
C ARG A 529 -4.23 -34.29 -48.02
N PHE A 530 -3.26 -35.18 -47.83
CA PHE A 530 -3.32 -36.53 -48.41
C PHE A 530 -4.56 -37.30 -47.93
N VAL A 531 -4.85 -37.29 -46.63
CA VAL A 531 -6.04 -37.95 -46.07
C VAL A 531 -7.32 -37.37 -46.67
N LEU A 532 -7.44 -36.04 -46.76
CA LEU A 532 -8.61 -35.39 -47.36
C LEU A 532 -8.78 -35.68 -48.85
N MET A 533 -7.68 -35.82 -49.60
CA MET A 533 -7.71 -36.20 -51.02
C MET A 533 -8.29 -37.60 -51.26
N LYS A 534 -8.30 -38.48 -50.25
CA LYS A 534 -8.93 -39.80 -50.32
C LYS A 534 -10.46 -39.75 -50.20
N LYS A 535 -11.04 -38.55 -50.02
CA LYS A 535 -12.49 -38.30 -49.90
C LYS A 535 -13.16 -39.24 -48.88
N PRO A 536 -12.71 -39.24 -47.60
CA PRO A 536 -13.39 -40.02 -46.57
C PRO A 536 -14.87 -39.63 -46.49
N GLN A 537 -15.72 -40.59 -46.14
CA GLN A 537 -17.16 -40.33 -46.01
C GLN A 537 -17.41 -39.34 -44.87
N LEU A 538 -18.56 -38.65 -44.93
CA LEU A 538 -18.98 -37.79 -43.84
C LEU A 538 -19.28 -38.67 -42.61
N ILE A 539 -18.55 -38.48 -41.51
CA ILE A 539 -18.71 -39.25 -40.28
C ILE A 539 -19.38 -38.37 -39.20
N ASP A 540 -20.26 -38.97 -38.40
CA ASP A 540 -20.81 -38.30 -37.22
C ASP A 540 -19.75 -38.20 -36.12
N ALA A 541 -19.69 -37.08 -35.40
CA ALA A 541 -18.71 -36.86 -34.33
C ALA A 541 -18.80 -37.95 -33.24
N ASP A 542 -20.01 -38.41 -32.91
CA ASP A 542 -20.23 -39.51 -31.96
C ASP A 542 -19.67 -40.85 -32.45
N ARG A 543 -19.66 -41.07 -33.78
CA ARG A 543 -19.08 -42.27 -34.41
C ARG A 543 -17.54 -42.25 -34.39
N LEU A 544 -16.94 -41.06 -34.43
CA LEU A 544 -15.49 -40.88 -34.30
C LEU A 544 -15.00 -41.22 -32.88
N ASN A 545 -15.77 -40.79 -31.87
CA ASN A 545 -15.42 -40.92 -30.45
C ASN A 545 -15.65 -42.32 -29.84
N HIS A 546 -16.51 -43.16 -30.44
CA HIS A 546 -16.89 -44.47 -29.89
C HIS A 546 -16.22 -45.69 -30.55
N GLY A 547 -15.16 -45.45 -31.34
CA GLY A 547 -14.24 -46.47 -31.80
C GLY A 547 -14.66 -47.17 -33.10
N LEU A 548 -13.93 -46.89 -34.18
CA LEU A 548 -13.95 -47.67 -35.42
C LEU A 548 -13.59 -49.15 -35.21
N THR A 549 -12.92 -49.48 -34.10
CA THR A 549 -12.59 -50.85 -33.69
C THR A 549 -13.82 -51.73 -33.42
N ARG A 550 -14.97 -51.15 -33.06
CA ARG A 550 -16.21 -51.92 -32.81
C ARG A 550 -17.04 -52.20 -34.07
N THR A 551 -16.87 -51.41 -35.13
CA THR A 551 -17.76 -51.44 -36.29
C THR A 551 -17.15 -52.11 -37.52
N ASN A 552 -15.82 -52.23 -37.61
CA ASN A 552 -15.16 -52.78 -38.79
C ASN A 552 -14.54 -54.16 -38.54
N LYS A 553 -15.23 -55.25 -38.92
CA LYS A 553 -14.79 -56.64 -38.66
C LYS A 553 -13.57 -57.07 -39.50
N ASN A 554 -13.20 -56.35 -40.56
CA ASN A 554 -12.11 -56.69 -41.48
C ASN A 554 -11.01 -55.60 -41.51
N LEU A 555 -10.35 -55.35 -40.38
CA LEU A 555 -9.17 -54.47 -40.33
C LEU A 555 -7.91 -55.19 -40.83
N ALA A 556 -7.16 -54.54 -41.72
CA ALA A 556 -5.85 -55.01 -42.17
C ALA A 556 -4.84 -55.05 -41.00
N ALA A 557 -3.75 -55.80 -41.16
CA ALA A 557 -2.70 -55.87 -40.13
C ALA A 557 -2.08 -54.49 -39.83
N ALA A 558 -1.91 -53.66 -40.87
CA ALA A 558 -1.44 -52.28 -40.76
C ALA A 558 -2.39 -51.40 -39.92
N ASP A 559 -3.70 -51.49 -40.18
CA ASP A 559 -4.73 -50.73 -39.44
C ASP A 559 -4.71 -51.07 -37.95
N LYS A 560 -4.63 -52.37 -37.61
CA LYS A 560 -4.54 -52.81 -36.22
C LYS A 560 -3.29 -52.27 -35.53
N LYS A 561 -2.17 -52.28 -36.24
CA LYS A 561 -0.87 -51.82 -35.71
C LYS A 561 -0.88 -50.32 -35.41
N ILE A 562 -1.41 -49.48 -36.31
CA ILE A 562 -1.46 -48.03 -36.07
C ILE A 562 -2.43 -47.66 -34.95
N LEU A 563 -3.58 -48.34 -34.84
CA LEU A 563 -4.55 -48.09 -33.77
C LEU A 563 -3.98 -48.45 -32.40
N ILE A 564 -3.25 -49.56 -32.28
CA ILE A 564 -2.53 -49.92 -31.05
C ILE A 564 -1.46 -48.89 -30.71
N ALA A 565 -0.72 -48.40 -31.70
CA ALA A 565 0.28 -47.36 -31.51
C ALA A 565 -0.34 -46.04 -31.04
N LEU A 566 -1.47 -45.63 -31.62
CA LEU A 566 -2.21 -44.43 -31.25
C LEU A 566 -2.69 -44.51 -29.79
N GLU A 567 -3.31 -45.61 -29.40
CA GLU A 567 -3.78 -45.85 -28.02
C GLU A 567 -2.65 -45.82 -27.00
N LYS A 568 -1.48 -46.38 -27.35
CA LYS A 568 -0.29 -46.30 -26.50
C LYS A 568 0.21 -44.87 -26.37
N THR A 569 0.23 -44.12 -27.47
CA THR A 569 0.64 -42.71 -27.50
C THR A 569 -0.30 -41.84 -26.67
N LYS A 570 -1.62 -41.98 -26.83
CA LYS A 570 -2.65 -41.28 -26.05
C LYS A 570 -2.42 -41.39 -24.55
N LYS A 571 -2.26 -42.63 -24.07
CA LYS A 571 -2.02 -42.91 -22.64
C LYS A 571 -0.73 -42.29 -22.14
N GLU A 572 0.35 -42.42 -22.91
CA GLU A 572 1.65 -41.89 -22.50
C GLU A 572 1.68 -40.36 -22.49
N VAL A 573 1.11 -39.72 -23.50
CA VAL A 573 1.01 -38.26 -23.60
C VAL A 573 0.15 -37.69 -22.48
N SER A 574 -1.00 -38.30 -22.21
CA SER A 574 -1.87 -37.91 -21.09
C SER A 574 -1.13 -38.01 -19.75
N ARG A 575 -0.45 -39.13 -19.50
CA ARG A 575 0.36 -39.34 -18.28
C ARG A 575 1.47 -38.29 -18.13
N ARG A 576 2.07 -37.83 -19.23
CA ARG A 576 3.14 -36.82 -19.21
C ARG A 576 2.59 -35.41 -18.97
N ILE A 577 1.48 -35.06 -19.61
CA ILE A 577 0.78 -33.78 -19.38
C ILE A 577 0.35 -33.65 -17.92
N GLU A 578 -0.23 -34.70 -17.32
CA GLU A 578 -0.60 -34.72 -15.90
C GLU A 578 0.60 -34.53 -14.95
N LYS A 579 1.80 -34.90 -15.40
CA LYS A 579 3.06 -34.70 -14.66
C LYS A 579 3.77 -33.39 -14.99
N TYR A 580 3.18 -32.54 -15.85
CA TYR A 580 3.78 -31.31 -16.38
C TYR A 580 5.05 -31.56 -17.23
N GLU A 581 5.19 -32.75 -17.81
CA GLU A 581 6.29 -33.17 -18.69
C GLU A 581 5.97 -32.84 -20.16
N PHE A 582 5.67 -31.56 -20.45
CA PHE A 582 5.17 -31.12 -21.76
C PHE A 582 6.17 -31.35 -22.90
N GLY A 583 7.47 -31.16 -22.67
CA GLY A 583 8.50 -31.45 -23.67
C GLY A 583 8.50 -32.92 -24.06
N GLN A 584 8.52 -33.82 -23.08
CA GLN A 584 8.51 -35.27 -23.33
C GLN A 584 7.20 -35.74 -23.97
N ALA A 585 6.07 -35.12 -23.61
CA ALA A 585 4.79 -35.37 -24.26
C ALA A 585 4.86 -35.02 -25.76
N LEU A 586 5.42 -33.85 -26.09
CA LEU A 586 5.59 -33.41 -27.46
C LEU A 586 6.53 -34.30 -28.28
N HIS A 587 7.65 -34.77 -27.70
CA HIS A 587 8.54 -35.74 -28.35
C HIS A 587 7.80 -37.06 -28.65
N THR A 588 7.03 -37.57 -27.69
CA THR A 588 6.24 -38.80 -27.88
C THR A 588 5.23 -38.64 -29.02
N LEU A 589 4.57 -37.48 -29.11
CA LEU A 589 3.63 -37.17 -30.20
C LEU A 589 4.32 -37.02 -31.55
N TYR A 590 5.46 -36.34 -31.57
CA TYR A 590 6.25 -36.16 -32.78
C TYR A 590 6.69 -37.52 -33.35
N ASP A 591 7.24 -38.41 -32.51
CA ASP A 591 7.70 -39.73 -32.93
C ASP A 591 6.55 -40.56 -33.51
N PHE A 592 5.41 -40.58 -32.83
CA PHE A 592 4.22 -41.27 -33.33
C PHE A 592 3.73 -40.68 -34.65
N TYR A 593 3.52 -39.37 -34.72
CA TYR A 593 2.92 -38.74 -35.89
C TYR A 593 3.83 -38.83 -37.11
N TRP A 594 5.13 -38.57 -36.92
CA TRP A 594 6.08 -38.57 -38.01
C TRP A 594 6.42 -40.00 -38.45
N HIS A 595 6.87 -40.84 -37.52
CA HIS A 595 7.47 -42.12 -37.89
C HIS A 595 6.45 -43.25 -37.97
N ASN A 596 5.47 -43.33 -37.06
CA ASN A 596 4.45 -44.38 -37.11
C ASN A 596 3.33 -44.04 -38.10
N PHE A 597 2.79 -42.82 -38.04
CA PHE A 597 1.67 -42.43 -38.88
C PHE A 597 2.12 -42.05 -40.29
N CYS A 598 3.02 -41.07 -40.46
CA CYS A 598 3.37 -40.60 -41.79
C CYS A 598 4.33 -41.53 -42.55
N ASP A 599 5.45 -41.95 -41.94
CA ASP A 599 6.50 -42.69 -42.67
C ASP A 599 6.13 -44.17 -42.90
N ILE A 600 5.31 -44.76 -42.03
CA ILE A 600 4.89 -46.17 -42.13
C ILE A 600 3.43 -46.27 -42.60
N TYR A 601 2.46 -45.87 -41.77
CA TYR A 601 1.06 -46.18 -42.03
C TYR A 601 0.50 -45.47 -43.27
N LEU A 602 0.82 -44.19 -43.46
CA LEU A 602 0.36 -43.41 -44.61
C LEU A 602 0.95 -43.98 -45.91
N GLU A 603 2.19 -44.46 -45.90
CA GLU A 603 2.81 -45.14 -47.04
C GLU A 603 2.18 -46.52 -47.32
N GLU A 604 1.92 -47.33 -46.29
CA GLU A 604 1.21 -48.62 -46.43
C GLU A 604 -0.22 -48.43 -46.97
N SER A 605 -0.92 -47.38 -46.51
CA SER A 605 -2.29 -47.05 -46.93
C SER A 605 -2.41 -46.64 -48.40
N LYS A 606 -1.29 -46.36 -49.09
CA LYS A 606 -1.28 -46.13 -50.54
C LYS A 606 -1.59 -47.41 -51.33
N LYS A 607 -1.33 -48.58 -50.74
CA LYS A 607 -1.57 -49.90 -51.37
C LYS A 607 -2.97 -50.42 -51.09
N GLU A 608 -3.38 -50.41 -49.82
CA GLU A 608 -4.68 -50.88 -49.36
C GLU A 608 -5.32 -49.79 -48.49
N LEU A 609 -6.45 -49.25 -48.93
CA LEU A 609 -7.02 -48.02 -48.38
C LEU A 609 -8.08 -48.32 -47.32
N ASN A 610 -7.88 -47.79 -46.11
CA ASN A 610 -8.94 -47.64 -45.11
C ASN A 610 -9.10 -46.16 -44.73
N ALA A 611 -9.95 -45.45 -45.48
CA ALA A 611 -10.12 -44.01 -45.34
C ALA A 611 -10.65 -43.59 -43.94
N ASP A 612 -11.46 -44.46 -43.32
CA ASP A 612 -12.03 -44.18 -42.00
C ASP A 612 -10.97 -44.27 -40.90
N VAL A 613 -10.08 -45.28 -40.96
CA VAL A 613 -8.96 -45.40 -40.01
C VAL A 613 -7.97 -44.26 -40.18
N LEU A 614 -7.64 -43.86 -41.41
CA LEU A 614 -6.79 -42.69 -41.68
C LEU A 614 -7.38 -41.41 -41.08
N LEU A 615 -8.68 -41.18 -41.29
CA LEU A 615 -9.36 -40.00 -40.77
C LEU A 615 -9.37 -40.01 -39.24
N HIS A 616 -9.63 -41.15 -38.61
CA HIS A 616 -9.67 -41.28 -37.16
C HIS A 616 -8.29 -41.07 -36.50
N VAL A 617 -7.25 -41.72 -37.03
CA VAL A 617 -5.88 -41.53 -36.53
C VAL A 617 -5.46 -40.07 -36.69
N LEU A 618 -5.82 -39.43 -37.81
CA LEU A 618 -5.56 -38.01 -38.02
C LEU A 618 -6.31 -37.16 -36.99
N SER A 619 -7.62 -37.36 -36.81
CA SER A 619 -8.42 -36.55 -35.87
C SER A 619 -7.91 -36.60 -34.44
N GLU A 620 -7.67 -37.80 -33.89
CA GLU A 620 -7.17 -37.91 -32.51
C GLU A 620 -5.74 -37.37 -32.39
N SER A 621 -4.92 -37.49 -33.45
CA SER A 621 -3.61 -36.86 -33.47
C SER A 621 -3.68 -35.33 -33.40
N LEU A 622 -4.65 -34.70 -34.09
CA LEU A 622 -4.85 -33.26 -34.05
C LEU A 622 -5.30 -32.81 -32.65
N GLU A 623 -6.23 -33.54 -32.02
CA GLU A 623 -6.66 -33.29 -30.63
C GLU A 623 -5.47 -33.33 -29.66
N LEU A 624 -4.62 -34.36 -29.75
CA LEU A 624 -3.43 -34.50 -28.91
C LEU A 624 -2.39 -33.40 -29.16
N LEU A 625 -2.24 -32.96 -30.43
CA LEU A 625 -1.29 -31.91 -30.81
C LEU A 625 -1.79 -30.50 -30.48
N HIS A 626 -3.10 -30.30 -30.32
CA HIS A 626 -3.71 -28.99 -30.16
C HIS A 626 -3.13 -28.14 -29.01
N PRO A 627 -2.86 -28.67 -27.79
CA PRO A 627 -2.22 -27.89 -26.73
C PRO A 627 -0.84 -27.34 -27.11
N PHE A 628 -0.15 -27.99 -28.05
CA PHE A 628 1.20 -27.63 -28.49
C PHE A 628 1.16 -26.71 -29.70
N MET A 629 0.37 -27.05 -30.71
CA MET A 629 0.28 -26.37 -32.02
C MET A 629 -1.18 -26.02 -32.36
N PRO A 630 -1.80 -25.07 -31.65
CA PRO A 630 -3.24 -24.82 -31.75
C PRO A 630 -3.71 -24.30 -33.10
N PHE A 631 -2.92 -23.49 -33.82
CA PHE A 631 -3.44 -22.80 -35.01
C PHE A 631 -3.58 -23.74 -36.20
N ILE A 632 -2.53 -24.50 -36.53
CA ILE A 632 -2.55 -25.44 -37.64
C ILE A 632 -3.51 -26.61 -37.40
N THR A 633 -3.60 -27.08 -36.14
CA THR A 633 -4.50 -28.18 -35.80
C THR A 633 -5.96 -27.76 -35.93
N GLU A 634 -6.32 -26.55 -35.46
CA GLU A 634 -7.66 -25.98 -35.63
C GLU A 634 -8.00 -25.76 -37.12
N GLU A 635 -7.07 -25.22 -37.90
CA GLU A 635 -7.26 -24.95 -39.33
C GLU A 635 -7.44 -26.24 -40.16
N ILE A 636 -6.82 -27.35 -39.75
CA ILE A 636 -7.00 -28.65 -40.37
C ILE A 636 -8.31 -29.29 -39.90
N TRP A 637 -8.60 -29.23 -38.60
CA TRP A 637 -9.85 -29.72 -38.02
C TRP A 637 -11.08 -29.13 -38.72
N GLY A 638 -11.04 -27.82 -39.00
CA GLY A 638 -12.04 -27.10 -39.78
C GLY A 638 -12.33 -27.71 -41.16
N LYS A 639 -11.37 -28.45 -41.75
CA LYS A 639 -11.50 -29.10 -43.06
C LYS A 639 -11.88 -30.58 -43.01
N LEU A 640 -11.83 -31.23 -41.83
CA LEU A 640 -12.19 -32.65 -41.71
C LEU A 640 -13.70 -32.87 -41.95
N PRO A 641 -14.12 -33.95 -42.63
CA PRO A 641 -15.54 -34.22 -42.92
C PRO A 641 -16.26 -34.85 -41.71
N ILE A 642 -16.29 -34.11 -40.62
CA ILE A 642 -16.98 -34.48 -39.38
C ILE A 642 -18.27 -33.65 -39.29
N LYS A 643 -19.42 -34.33 -39.20
CA LYS A 643 -20.74 -33.70 -39.05
C LYS A 643 -20.87 -33.08 -37.67
N ASN A 644 -21.47 -31.88 -37.60
CA ASN A 644 -21.71 -31.14 -36.34
C ASN A 644 -20.45 -30.90 -35.48
N LYS A 645 -19.25 -30.92 -36.08
CA LYS A 645 -17.99 -30.69 -35.34
C LYS A 645 -17.99 -29.31 -34.69
N LYS A 646 -17.48 -29.23 -33.46
CA LYS A 646 -17.20 -27.95 -32.81
C LYS A 646 -15.79 -27.49 -33.17
N MET A 647 -15.41 -26.33 -32.65
CA MET A 647 -14.00 -25.93 -32.65
C MET A 647 -13.18 -26.95 -31.86
N LEU A 648 -11.98 -27.28 -32.33
CA LEU A 648 -11.12 -28.28 -31.71
C LEU A 648 -10.79 -27.91 -30.25
N ILE A 649 -10.62 -26.61 -29.97
CA ILE A 649 -10.34 -26.10 -28.62
C ILE A 649 -11.40 -26.46 -27.56
N VAL A 650 -12.64 -26.81 -27.95
CA VAL A 650 -13.72 -27.21 -27.02
C VAL A 650 -14.07 -28.69 -27.11
N GLU A 651 -13.35 -29.47 -27.92
CA GLU A 651 -13.55 -30.91 -27.99
C GLU A 651 -12.98 -31.61 -26.75
N SER A 652 -13.45 -32.83 -26.51
CA SER A 652 -13.00 -33.63 -25.38
C SER A 652 -11.58 -34.14 -25.63
N TRP A 653 -10.79 -34.26 -24.56
CA TRP A 653 -9.48 -34.91 -24.67
C TRP A 653 -9.65 -36.40 -25.02
N PRO A 654 -8.89 -36.94 -25.99
CA PRO A 654 -9.03 -38.34 -26.40
C PRO A 654 -8.45 -39.26 -25.32
N HIS A 655 -9.30 -40.12 -24.76
CA HIS A 655 -8.97 -41.06 -23.68
C HIS A 655 -8.59 -42.45 -24.17
#